data_AF-A0A158PCH3-F1
#
_entry.id   AF-A0A158PCH3-F1
#
_cell.length_a   1.000
_cell.length_b   1.000
_cell.length_c   1.000
_cell.angle_alpha   90.00
_cell.angle_beta   90.00
_cell.angle_gamma   90.00
#
_symmetry.space_group_name_H-M   'P 1'
#
loop_
_entity.id
_entity.type
_entity.pdbx_description
1 polymer ?
#
loop_
_entity_poly.entity_id
_entity_poly.type
_entity_poly.pdbx_seq_one_letter_code
_entity_poly.pdbx_strand_id
1 'polypeptide(L)'
;MGDKADRTLTLLHLRKTFSEYMRLPLTGSRDVDPNRLLPLFTKVMAMFTPTELRVEFKEILSFSTFLFSVLVREIRQRASSHSTVEAASSIAEYLQPYSSQKGWLLLNSIYFLISTDDEVIINSACKVSLPSTLVKTVYLFFDLPVCEEFAEHRQKLNELITCLLDRLCSYNGVTEELAKKDDLKNEGNYDIVRNILLMLISVVTNGPNEIKPQHSSGLVQLPTFQLPNPSGSGFSVRNIEAFGLIHKVFLESRNSTVCATAIDVIHSIYTCDSANYFILDKEYPLALFIEQMDRKDDIVRAKILELVEHCVFHLNYIPCKELIGLCVQMKTELASGQQDICIATVQAAFRLLTVDSVIKDAFREVGLLDTLCYIINNLFSLHRQRDLKDSEKKLALLATDLLTVIIKGNLENARMFSDCFGAPALLSVLTVVTGEWRSSSLQLLKQLLLLASTDQYIAGVIQVISQVGRQQQLEFNVDLLKTVLGVLRESHKVRVQFRKTGGYLSLISMLLGLEGAFSEVDGTAGTVPFEAVKLLDFIHLIFKVLTISMRFEPSNAKYFSVEGSELKYELAACHSVFRMDEDIQSGMSSDVTWTSSDGSLEDCIVSWTSSVLVHPGAVQSILSLLPSIYSDDVKWVVGAQYYSTLLLKALLKPERNQQLMCQVDMPRHLLSIASKLFLCENHILLQPFYYLLERLSYQSMQPSQLRHFLRLDLPLCCRNLDETDNEEPIRANEGGPVPLQRFLRKLIYLHTNLIPPSRAFFRVKALVSMMTPRDQKLSHAPSFVETDLAMEGFGCLFIPSLAPMWLYIDAFSDKKLDAHPLRLLTVTRTVTWQDDRRKLGPCHLACLTIQISPMDRSLLISTDEHENPGSDLEKEAKFPSEKAIRVALADIIRPMEWVHICVVLSRSVLKPSQVNIFRFVINISLRRLLWFCFTVAAVYINGRMVSTQRLQYIVQTAGGAATQLAQTHVYNAFMVTLAAQIISLTRGCMYRLASTFLIEEPLSAEVIRSIYDLQPHYIGALQTIGPDRTALVQEEKIVFSLSGMATSEMTLAKIRAVHNKMDAEILAPYLGISSNDNSTPLRILLNTVAHVSGSGRAFGAAIIGYLGMRTFVPRPVPRLLDSMGGYACLYGLVAMATDSEGLYASLKAVVSAVRSNSNLQAMLHENRAYQTLAVLLEDKANLLNSHTLHMVFSMAGTLDTSKEIATIPNSQAFEDLLCDLDVWAKAPEEQHKLLYEHFYELITECV
;
A
#
# COMPACT_ATOMS: atom_id res chain seq x y z
N MET A 1 -10.95 -90.91 -30.43
CA MET A 1 -12.42 -91.09 -30.45
C MET A 1 -13.03 -91.43 -29.09
N GLY A 2 -12.27 -91.97 -28.11
CA GLY A 2 -12.81 -92.33 -26.79
C GLY A 2 -13.32 -91.14 -25.95
N ASP A 3 -12.62 -90.01 -25.99
CA ASP A 3 -12.91 -88.86 -25.12
C ASP A 3 -14.25 -88.14 -25.44
N LYS A 4 -14.62 -88.02 -26.72
CA LYS A 4 -15.92 -87.46 -27.13
C LYS A 4 -17.09 -88.37 -26.74
N ALA A 5 -16.94 -89.69 -26.88
CA ALA A 5 -17.98 -90.64 -26.51
C ALA A 5 -18.23 -90.63 -25.00
N ASP A 6 -17.16 -90.54 -24.20
CA ASP A 6 -17.23 -90.52 -22.74
C ASP A 6 -17.86 -89.22 -22.20
N ARG A 7 -17.54 -88.06 -22.83
CA ARG A 7 -18.18 -86.76 -22.56
C ARG A 7 -19.69 -86.80 -22.81
N THR A 8 -20.13 -87.31 -23.97
CA THR A 8 -21.56 -87.40 -24.32
C THR A 8 -22.31 -88.39 -23.42
N LEU A 9 -21.68 -89.53 -23.08
CA LEU A 9 -22.28 -90.57 -22.24
C LEU A 9 -22.44 -90.11 -20.79
N THR A 10 -21.46 -89.37 -20.26
CA THR A 10 -21.52 -88.75 -18.93
C THR A 10 -22.62 -87.69 -18.84
N LEU A 11 -22.78 -86.85 -19.88
CA LEU A 11 -23.86 -85.85 -19.92
C LEU A 11 -25.25 -86.48 -20.07
N LEU A 12 -25.38 -87.55 -20.87
CA LEU A 12 -26.62 -88.34 -20.99
C LEU A 12 -26.98 -89.04 -19.68
N HIS A 13 -25.97 -89.55 -18.95
CA HIS A 13 -26.17 -90.11 -17.63
C HIS A 13 -26.72 -89.04 -16.68
N LEU A 14 -26.11 -87.85 -16.63
CA LEU A 14 -26.60 -86.73 -15.82
C LEU A 14 -28.05 -86.35 -16.15
N ARG A 15 -28.38 -86.23 -17.44
CA ARG A 15 -29.75 -85.96 -17.91
C ARG A 15 -30.76 -87.00 -17.44
N LYS A 16 -30.42 -88.28 -17.60
CA LYS A 16 -31.29 -89.39 -17.22
C LYS A 16 -31.51 -89.41 -15.71
N THR A 17 -30.43 -89.32 -14.93
CA THR A 17 -30.51 -89.31 -13.47
C THR A 17 -31.29 -88.09 -12.96
N PHE A 18 -31.08 -86.91 -13.54
CA PHE A 18 -31.84 -85.70 -13.19
C PHE A 18 -33.32 -85.82 -13.57
N SER A 19 -33.65 -86.38 -14.74
CA SER A 19 -35.04 -86.59 -15.17
C SER A 19 -35.78 -87.62 -14.31
N GLU A 20 -35.11 -88.70 -13.88
CA GLU A 20 -35.64 -89.67 -12.92
C GLU A 20 -35.87 -89.02 -11.55
N TYR A 21 -34.98 -88.11 -11.16
CA TYR A 21 -35.09 -87.37 -9.91
C TYR A 21 -36.30 -86.41 -9.90
N MET A 22 -36.54 -85.69 -10.99
CA MET A 22 -37.67 -84.75 -11.12
C MET A 22 -39.04 -85.45 -11.19
N ARG A 23 -39.09 -86.78 -11.35
CA ARG A 23 -40.33 -87.58 -11.37
C ARG A 23 -40.78 -88.08 -9.99
N LEU A 24 -39.98 -87.88 -8.94
CA LEU A 24 -40.33 -88.27 -7.58
C LEU A 24 -41.29 -87.24 -6.93
N PRO A 25 -42.43 -87.67 -6.36
CA PRO A 25 -43.40 -86.76 -5.75
C PRO A 25 -42.89 -86.18 -4.41
N LEU A 26 -43.02 -84.85 -4.28
CA LEU A 26 -42.70 -84.06 -3.08
C LEU A 26 -43.80 -84.25 -2.00
N THR A 27 -43.86 -85.41 -1.36
CA THR A 27 -44.62 -85.56 -0.11
C THR A 27 -43.64 -85.82 1.03
N GLY A 28 -43.60 -84.87 1.95
CA GLY A 28 -42.52 -84.68 2.92
C GLY A 28 -42.22 -85.88 3.80
N SER A 29 -40.95 -86.27 3.82
CA SER A 29 -40.19 -86.74 4.99
C SER A 29 -38.90 -87.41 4.52
N ARG A 30 -37.78 -86.69 4.70
CA ARG A 30 -36.37 -87.16 4.74
C ARG A 30 -35.79 -87.81 3.46
N ASP A 31 -34.53 -87.46 3.20
CA ASP A 31 -33.60 -88.00 2.17
C ASP A 31 -33.83 -87.64 0.70
N VAL A 32 -34.02 -86.34 0.44
CA VAL A 32 -33.70 -85.74 -0.86
C VAL A 32 -32.18 -85.54 -0.88
N ASP A 33 -31.43 -86.58 -1.25
CA ASP A 33 -29.97 -86.57 -1.13
C ASP A 33 -29.30 -86.04 -2.43
N PRO A 34 -28.91 -84.76 -2.52
CA PRO A 34 -28.23 -84.20 -3.71
C PRO A 34 -26.89 -84.91 -3.99
N ASN A 35 -26.41 -85.68 -3.01
CA ASN A 35 -25.18 -86.46 -3.02
C ASN A 35 -25.06 -87.50 -4.14
N ARG A 36 -26.14 -87.87 -4.84
CA ARG A 36 -26.09 -88.74 -6.04
C ARG A 36 -25.83 -87.96 -7.33
N LEU A 37 -26.30 -86.72 -7.43
CA LEU A 37 -26.16 -85.86 -8.61
C LEU A 37 -24.83 -85.10 -8.60
N LEU A 38 -24.39 -84.64 -7.42
CA LEU A 38 -23.19 -83.81 -7.27
C LEU A 38 -21.90 -84.47 -7.78
N PRO A 39 -21.56 -85.74 -7.44
CA PRO A 39 -20.34 -86.39 -7.94
C PRO A 39 -20.35 -86.60 -9.46
N LEU A 40 -21.54 -86.83 -10.03
CA LEU A 40 -21.72 -86.96 -11.48
C LEU A 40 -21.52 -85.60 -12.16
N PHE A 41 -22.03 -84.53 -11.55
CA PHE A 41 -21.82 -83.17 -12.03
C PHE A 41 -20.36 -82.72 -11.88
N THR A 42 -19.62 -83.15 -10.84
CA THR A 42 -18.18 -82.89 -10.72
C THR A 42 -17.40 -83.49 -11.89
N LYS A 43 -17.77 -84.69 -12.37
CA LYS A 43 -17.20 -85.26 -13.60
C LYS A 43 -17.52 -84.41 -14.82
N VAL A 44 -18.73 -83.89 -14.91
CA VAL A 44 -19.13 -82.96 -16.00
C VAL A 44 -18.33 -81.65 -15.93
N MET A 45 -18.14 -81.06 -14.75
CA MET A 45 -17.31 -79.86 -14.57
C MET A 45 -15.84 -80.06 -14.98
N ALA A 46 -15.30 -81.28 -14.79
CA ALA A 46 -13.95 -81.60 -15.22
C ALA A 46 -13.83 -81.85 -16.75
N MET A 47 -14.95 -82.22 -17.38
CA MET A 47 -15.02 -82.61 -18.78
C MET A 47 -15.53 -81.51 -19.71
N PHE A 48 -16.19 -80.46 -19.20
CA PHE A 48 -16.80 -79.39 -19.98
C PHE A 48 -16.39 -78.03 -19.44
N THR A 49 -16.26 -77.05 -20.32
CA THR A 49 -16.22 -75.64 -19.89
C THR A 49 -17.64 -75.11 -19.64
N PRO A 50 -17.81 -74.04 -18.83
CA PRO A 50 -19.13 -73.46 -18.58
C PRO A 50 -19.89 -73.08 -19.88
N THR A 51 -19.18 -72.54 -20.87
CA THR A 51 -19.74 -72.14 -22.16
C THR A 51 -20.16 -73.34 -23.01
N GLU A 52 -19.40 -74.43 -23.00
CA GLU A 52 -19.76 -75.69 -23.68
C GLU A 52 -20.99 -76.34 -23.04
N LEU A 53 -21.05 -76.36 -21.69
CA LEU A 53 -22.16 -76.96 -20.96
C LEU A 53 -23.48 -76.24 -21.26
N ARG A 54 -23.45 -74.90 -21.40
CA ARG A 54 -24.61 -74.09 -21.76
C ARG A 54 -25.25 -74.54 -23.08
N VAL A 55 -24.45 -74.92 -24.08
CA VAL A 55 -24.93 -75.33 -25.40
C VAL A 55 -25.39 -76.79 -25.40
N GLU A 56 -24.65 -77.67 -24.73
CA GLU A 56 -24.91 -79.11 -24.79
C GLU A 56 -25.99 -79.60 -23.82
N PHE A 57 -26.24 -78.88 -22.72
CA PHE A 57 -27.18 -79.26 -21.66
C PHE A 57 -28.46 -78.39 -21.65
N LYS A 58 -29.43 -78.73 -22.49
CA LYS A 58 -30.73 -78.03 -22.61
C LYS A 58 -31.51 -77.85 -21.29
N GLU A 59 -31.36 -78.76 -20.34
CA GLU A 59 -32.03 -78.75 -19.04
C GLU A 59 -31.28 -77.92 -17.97
N ILE A 60 -30.21 -77.20 -18.36
CA ILE A 60 -29.33 -76.44 -17.47
C ILE A 60 -30.08 -75.43 -16.59
N LEU A 61 -31.14 -74.79 -17.08
CA LEU A 61 -31.92 -73.82 -16.29
C LEU A 61 -32.68 -74.50 -15.13
N SER A 62 -33.37 -75.60 -15.41
CA SER A 62 -34.10 -76.35 -14.39
C SER A 62 -33.15 -76.99 -13.38
N PHE A 63 -32.01 -77.49 -13.86
CA PHE A 63 -30.96 -78.08 -13.04
C PHE A 63 -30.29 -77.05 -12.12
N SER A 64 -29.91 -75.89 -12.65
CA SER A 64 -29.32 -74.79 -11.87
C SER A 64 -30.29 -74.26 -10.82
N THR A 65 -31.55 -73.99 -11.20
CA THR A 65 -32.62 -73.58 -10.26
C THR A 65 -32.77 -74.58 -9.11
N PHE A 66 -32.74 -75.88 -9.41
CA PHE A 66 -32.79 -76.94 -8.41
C PHE A 66 -31.60 -76.87 -7.44
N LEU A 67 -30.36 -76.82 -7.95
CA LEU A 67 -29.17 -76.74 -7.09
C LEU A 67 -29.15 -75.47 -6.22
N PHE A 68 -29.54 -74.32 -6.79
CA PHE A 68 -29.68 -73.07 -6.03
C PHE A 68 -30.69 -73.23 -4.88
N SER A 69 -31.84 -73.88 -5.14
CA SER A 69 -32.88 -74.09 -4.12
C SER A 69 -32.46 -75.03 -3.01
N VAL A 70 -31.67 -76.06 -3.33
CA VAL A 70 -31.10 -76.97 -2.34
C VAL A 70 -30.14 -76.21 -1.42
N LEU A 71 -29.20 -75.44 -1.97
CA LEU A 71 -28.25 -74.67 -1.16
C LEU A 71 -28.98 -73.69 -0.23
N VAL A 72 -29.91 -72.90 -0.79
CA VAL A 72 -30.68 -71.92 0.00
C VAL A 72 -31.48 -72.60 1.12
N ARG A 73 -32.12 -73.74 0.85
CA ARG A 73 -32.87 -74.50 1.85
C ARG A 73 -31.97 -75.03 2.97
N GLU A 74 -30.84 -75.64 2.62
CA GLU A 74 -29.90 -76.23 3.60
C GLU A 74 -29.26 -75.17 4.51
N ILE A 75 -28.92 -73.99 3.96
CA ILE A 75 -28.41 -72.85 4.73
C ILE A 75 -29.50 -72.31 5.65
N ARG A 76 -30.70 -72.04 5.14
CA ARG A 76 -31.82 -71.51 5.96
C ARG A 76 -32.23 -72.47 7.08
N GLN A 77 -32.22 -73.77 6.82
CA GLN A 77 -32.52 -74.78 7.83
C GLN A 77 -31.48 -74.77 8.96
N ARG A 78 -30.18 -74.67 8.64
CA ARG A 78 -29.11 -74.60 9.65
C ARG A 78 -29.08 -73.26 10.38
N ALA A 79 -29.48 -72.18 9.70
CA ALA A 79 -29.65 -70.85 10.27
C ALA A 79 -30.78 -70.77 11.31
N SER A 80 -31.72 -71.72 11.32
CA SER A 80 -32.86 -71.75 12.26
C SER A 80 -32.57 -72.35 13.65
N SER A 81 -31.29 -72.59 13.98
CA SER A 81 -30.86 -73.09 15.30
C SER A 81 -30.89 -72.00 16.39
N HIS A 82 -30.91 -72.40 17.67
CA HIS A 82 -31.27 -71.54 18.81
C HIS A 82 -30.22 -70.46 19.18
N SER A 83 -29.01 -70.46 18.60
CA SER A 83 -28.02 -69.39 18.81
C SER A 83 -27.29 -69.03 17.51
N THR A 84 -26.92 -67.74 17.37
CA THR A 84 -26.20 -67.21 16.19
C THR A 84 -24.84 -67.88 15.99
N VAL A 85 -24.14 -68.20 17.08
CA VAL A 85 -22.82 -68.85 17.08
C VAL A 85 -22.90 -70.31 16.62
N GLU A 86 -23.90 -71.07 17.09
CA GLU A 86 -24.11 -72.46 16.66
C GLU A 86 -24.62 -72.53 15.22
N ALA A 87 -25.51 -71.61 14.82
CA ALA A 87 -25.98 -71.48 13.45
C ALA A 87 -24.82 -71.21 12.49
N ALA A 88 -23.97 -70.25 12.82
CA ALA A 88 -22.78 -69.92 12.04
C ALA A 88 -21.80 -71.08 11.95
N SER A 89 -21.51 -71.75 13.07
CA SER A 89 -20.60 -72.91 13.11
C SER A 89 -21.14 -74.10 12.32
N SER A 90 -22.45 -74.36 12.36
CA SER A 90 -23.12 -75.42 11.60
C SER A 90 -23.11 -75.16 10.09
N ILE A 91 -23.31 -73.91 9.67
CA ILE A 91 -23.22 -73.50 8.26
C ILE A 91 -21.77 -73.58 7.78
N ALA A 92 -20.81 -73.16 8.62
CA ALA A 92 -19.38 -73.27 8.35
C ALA A 92 -18.93 -74.70 8.10
N GLU A 93 -19.30 -75.60 8.99
CA GLU A 93 -18.93 -77.01 8.92
C GLU A 93 -19.55 -77.70 7.68
N TYR A 94 -20.74 -77.28 7.26
CA TYR A 94 -21.37 -77.78 6.04
C TYR A 94 -20.62 -77.33 4.78
N LEU A 95 -20.27 -76.05 4.70
CA LEU A 95 -19.69 -75.42 3.51
C LEU A 95 -18.17 -75.57 3.40
N GLN A 96 -17.45 -75.91 4.46
CA GLN A 96 -15.98 -76.00 4.42
C GLN A 96 -15.45 -77.10 3.47
N PRO A 97 -14.22 -76.92 2.92
CA PRO A 97 -13.56 -77.96 2.14
C PRO A 97 -13.38 -79.24 2.98
N TYR A 98 -13.55 -80.41 2.34
CA TYR A 98 -13.45 -81.74 2.96
C TYR A 98 -14.54 -82.11 3.99
N SER A 99 -15.65 -81.35 4.08
CA SER A 99 -16.79 -81.76 4.92
C SER A 99 -17.41 -83.07 4.43
N SER A 100 -17.83 -83.92 5.37
CA SER A 100 -18.58 -85.15 5.07
C SER A 100 -19.95 -84.87 4.45
N GLN A 101 -20.46 -83.65 4.63
CA GLN A 101 -21.80 -83.24 4.22
C GLN A 101 -21.89 -82.69 2.78
N LYS A 102 -20.82 -82.76 1.97
CA LYS A 102 -20.76 -82.38 0.54
C LYS A 102 -21.25 -80.96 0.17
N GLY A 103 -21.45 -80.07 1.14
CA GLY A 103 -21.87 -78.67 0.90
C GLY A 103 -20.86 -77.87 0.07
N TRP A 104 -19.57 -78.12 0.27
CA TRP A 104 -18.50 -77.56 -0.57
C TRP A 104 -18.61 -77.95 -2.05
N LEU A 105 -19.02 -79.19 -2.35
CA LEU A 105 -19.18 -79.67 -3.72
C LEU A 105 -20.38 -78.99 -4.40
N LEU A 106 -21.46 -78.77 -3.64
CA LEU A 106 -22.63 -78.01 -4.08
C LEU A 106 -22.27 -76.55 -4.38
N LEU A 107 -21.49 -75.91 -3.51
CA LEU A 107 -21.05 -74.53 -3.70
C LEU A 107 -20.17 -74.36 -4.95
N ASN A 108 -19.21 -75.27 -5.18
CA ASN A 108 -18.39 -75.30 -6.40
C ASN A 108 -19.23 -75.56 -7.67
N SER A 109 -20.24 -76.42 -7.56
CA SER A 109 -21.16 -76.70 -8.68
C SER A 109 -21.98 -75.45 -9.06
N ILE A 110 -22.43 -74.70 -8.05
CA ILE A 110 -23.15 -73.43 -8.22
C ILE A 110 -22.21 -72.37 -8.80
N TYR A 111 -20.97 -72.27 -8.30
CA TYR A 111 -19.95 -71.37 -8.87
C TYR A 111 -19.72 -71.64 -10.35
N PHE A 112 -19.55 -72.92 -10.73
CA PHE A 112 -19.36 -73.32 -12.12
C PHE A 112 -20.56 -72.96 -13.01
N LEU A 113 -21.79 -73.12 -12.51
CA LEU A 113 -23.02 -72.77 -13.22
C LEU A 113 -23.23 -71.25 -13.35
N ILE A 114 -22.87 -70.48 -12.33
CA ILE A 114 -22.91 -69.00 -12.41
C ILE A 114 -21.84 -68.51 -13.39
N SER A 115 -20.71 -69.22 -13.49
CA SER A 115 -19.63 -68.93 -14.44
C SER A 115 -19.99 -69.16 -15.91
N THR A 116 -21.22 -69.55 -16.24
CA THR A 116 -21.70 -69.58 -17.64
C THR A 116 -22.08 -68.20 -18.16
N ASP A 117 -22.13 -67.19 -17.29
CA ASP A 117 -22.51 -65.79 -17.57
C ASP A 117 -23.86 -65.65 -18.30
N ASP A 118 -24.79 -66.58 -18.05
CA ASP A 118 -26.12 -66.59 -18.67
C ASP A 118 -27.14 -65.88 -17.76
N GLU A 119 -27.64 -64.75 -18.23
CA GLU A 119 -28.61 -63.90 -17.52
C GLU A 119 -29.87 -64.66 -17.07
N VAL A 120 -30.30 -65.68 -17.82
CA VAL A 120 -31.48 -66.48 -17.47
C VAL A 120 -31.21 -67.37 -16.25
N ILE A 121 -30.00 -67.93 -16.16
CA ILE A 121 -29.56 -68.74 -15.00
C ILE A 121 -29.41 -67.84 -13.79
N ILE A 122 -28.82 -66.65 -13.94
CA ILE A 122 -28.64 -65.69 -12.84
C ILE A 122 -30.00 -65.18 -12.33
N ASN A 123 -30.93 -64.85 -13.23
CA ASN A 123 -32.29 -64.48 -12.84
C ASN A 123 -33.01 -65.60 -12.07
N SER A 124 -32.72 -66.87 -12.37
CA SER A 124 -33.24 -68.01 -11.59
C SER A 124 -32.65 -68.07 -10.18
N ALA A 125 -31.37 -67.72 -10.02
CA ALA A 125 -30.73 -67.59 -8.71
C ALA A 125 -31.39 -66.48 -7.86
N CYS A 126 -31.72 -65.33 -8.46
CA CYS A 126 -32.46 -64.24 -7.80
C CYS A 126 -33.87 -64.67 -7.35
N LYS A 127 -34.61 -65.40 -8.22
CA LYS A 127 -35.94 -65.92 -7.88
C LYS A 127 -35.91 -66.78 -6.62
N VAL A 128 -34.88 -67.62 -6.50
CA VAL A 128 -34.67 -68.52 -5.36
C VAL A 128 -34.07 -67.81 -4.13
N SER A 129 -33.63 -66.55 -4.25
CA SER A 129 -32.98 -65.77 -3.17
C SER A 129 -31.61 -66.32 -2.77
N LEU A 130 -30.85 -66.79 -3.77
CA LEU A 130 -29.47 -67.22 -3.56
C LEU A 130 -28.55 -66.05 -3.15
N PRO A 131 -28.55 -64.88 -3.82
CA PRO A 131 -27.64 -63.78 -3.49
C PRO A 131 -27.80 -63.28 -2.04
N SER A 132 -29.03 -62.96 -1.64
CA SER A 132 -29.40 -62.62 -0.25
C SER A 132 -28.92 -63.64 0.78
N THR A 133 -29.16 -64.93 0.52
CA THR A 133 -28.74 -66.01 1.42
C THR A 133 -27.21 -66.11 1.53
N LEU A 134 -26.47 -65.87 0.45
CA LEU A 134 -25.00 -65.88 0.46
C LEU A 134 -24.41 -64.70 1.24
N VAL A 135 -24.96 -63.49 1.09
CA VAL A 135 -24.54 -62.31 1.87
C VAL A 135 -24.72 -62.56 3.36
N LYS A 136 -25.87 -63.12 3.78
CA LYS A 136 -26.11 -63.55 5.17
C LYS A 136 -25.13 -64.60 5.66
N THR A 137 -24.72 -65.50 4.76
CA THR A 137 -23.78 -66.56 5.08
C THR A 137 -22.38 -65.99 5.32
N VAL A 138 -21.90 -65.06 4.48
CA VAL A 138 -20.64 -64.31 4.70
C VAL A 138 -20.64 -63.62 6.06
N TYR A 139 -21.75 -62.96 6.41
CA TYR A 139 -21.90 -62.26 7.68
C TYR A 139 -21.74 -63.16 8.91
N LEU A 140 -22.37 -64.35 8.90
CA LEU A 140 -22.25 -65.35 9.97
C LEU A 140 -20.80 -65.81 10.20
N PHE A 141 -19.91 -65.69 9.20
CA PHE A 141 -18.50 -66.05 9.33
C PHE A 141 -17.62 -64.96 9.94
N PHE A 142 -18.00 -63.68 9.85
CA PHE A 142 -17.23 -62.55 10.41
C PHE A 142 -17.46 -62.35 11.92
N ASP A 143 -18.59 -62.80 12.47
CA ASP A 143 -18.94 -62.68 13.91
C ASP A 143 -18.33 -63.81 14.79
N LEU A 144 -17.69 -64.83 14.21
CA LEU A 144 -17.09 -65.94 14.95
C LEU A 144 -15.60 -65.70 15.24
N PRO A 145 -15.11 -65.93 16.47
CA PRO A 145 -13.69 -65.83 16.77
C PRO A 145 -12.85 -66.79 15.91
N VAL A 146 -11.67 -66.31 15.49
CA VAL A 146 -10.72 -67.06 14.66
C VAL A 146 -10.13 -68.20 15.49
N CYS A 147 -10.47 -69.44 15.16
CA CYS A 147 -9.80 -70.62 15.72
C CYS A 147 -8.65 -70.99 14.76
N GLU A 148 -7.40 -70.93 15.22
CA GLU A 148 -6.19 -71.07 14.39
C GLU A 148 -6.17 -72.36 13.55
N GLU A 149 -6.79 -73.45 14.03
CA GLU A 149 -6.84 -74.75 13.34
C GLU A 149 -7.70 -74.76 12.06
N PHE A 150 -8.63 -73.82 11.91
CA PHE A 150 -9.59 -73.79 10.79
C PHE A 150 -9.41 -72.58 9.84
N ALA A 151 -8.35 -71.79 10.04
CA ALA A 151 -8.12 -70.54 9.31
C ALA A 151 -8.02 -70.73 7.79
N GLU A 152 -7.24 -71.71 7.31
CA GLU A 152 -7.03 -71.93 5.87
C GLU A 152 -8.31 -72.40 5.14
N HIS A 153 -9.13 -73.22 5.81
CA HIS A 153 -10.39 -73.72 5.27
C HIS A 153 -11.46 -72.63 5.19
N ARG A 154 -11.54 -71.77 6.22
CA ARG A 154 -12.41 -70.59 6.22
C ARG A 154 -11.97 -69.57 5.18
N GLN A 155 -10.66 -69.38 4.98
CA GLN A 155 -10.14 -68.48 3.95
C GLN A 155 -10.56 -68.94 2.55
N LYS A 156 -10.37 -70.22 2.20
CA LYS A 156 -10.81 -70.78 0.90
C LYS A 156 -12.32 -70.67 0.70
N LEU A 157 -13.11 -70.85 1.76
CA LEU A 157 -14.56 -70.67 1.71
C LEU A 157 -14.95 -69.21 1.47
N ASN A 158 -14.30 -68.28 2.17
CA ASN A 158 -14.53 -66.85 1.99
C ASN A 158 -14.15 -66.39 0.58
N GLU A 159 -13.01 -66.85 0.06
CA GLU A 159 -12.57 -66.60 -1.32
C GLU A 159 -13.62 -67.07 -2.33
N LEU A 160 -14.12 -68.32 -2.22
CA LEU A 160 -15.11 -68.86 -3.16
C LEU A 160 -16.44 -68.11 -3.09
N ILE A 161 -16.94 -67.81 -1.89
CA ILE A 161 -18.21 -67.05 -1.74
C ILE A 161 -18.04 -65.63 -2.28
N THR A 162 -16.90 -64.98 -2.02
CA THR A 162 -16.60 -63.63 -2.53
C THR A 162 -16.55 -63.61 -4.05
N CYS A 163 -15.86 -64.57 -4.69
CA CYS A 163 -15.84 -64.70 -6.15
C CYS A 163 -17.24 -64.96 -6.75
N LEU A 164 -18.08 -65.69 -6.02
CA LEU A 164 -19.44 -66.01 -6.45
C LEU A 164 -20.36 -64.79 -6.32
N LEU A 165 -20.25 -64.03 -5.24
CA LEU A 165 -20.95 -62.76 -5.05
C LEU A 165 -20.50 -61.71 -6.08
N ASP A 166 -19.21 -61.61 -6.37
CA ASP A 166 -18.67 -60.70 -7.39
C ASP A 166 -19.32 -60.93 -8.77
N ARG A 167 -19.36 -62.19 -9.22
CA ARG A 167 -20.05 -62.56 -10.47
C ARG A 167 -21.54 -62.28 -10.44
N LEU A 168 -22.23 -62.57 -9.33
CA LEU A 168 -23.66 -62.31 -9.21
C LEU A 168 -23.96 -60.80 -9.23
N CYS A 169 -23.23 -60.01 -8.45
CA CYS A 169 -23.41 -58.56 -8.35
C CYS A 169 -23.00 -57.81 -9.62
N SER A 170 -22.38 -58.47 -10.59
CA SER A 170 -22.16 -57.93 -11.94
C SER A 170 -23.44 -57.81 -12.78
N TYR A 171 -24.59 -58.30 -12.28
CA TYR A 171 -25.88 -58.25 -12.97
C TYR A 171 -26.91 -57.43 -12.19
N ASN A 172 -27.57 -56.49 -12.87
CA ASN A 172 -28.58 -55.60 -12.27
C ASN A 172 -29.78 -56.35 -11.64
N GLY A 173 -30.13 -57.53 -12.17
CA GLY A 173 -31.18 -58.38 -11.57
C GLY A 173 -30.86 -58.87 -10.15
N VAL A 174 -29.57 -58.94 -9.77
CA VAL A 174 -29.11 -59.33 -8.43
C VAL A 174 -29.14 -58.13 -7.48
N THR A 175 -28.72 -56.95 -7.93
CA THR A 175 -28.75 -55.71 -7.13
C THR A 175 -30.19 -55.34 -6.76
N GLU A 176 -31.14 -55.54 -7.68
CA GLU A 176 -32.56 -55.40 -7.38
C GLU A 176 -33.08 -56.40 -6.35
N GLU A 177 -32.62 -57.65 -6.40
CA GLU A 177 -33.03 -58.69 -5.44
C GLU A 177 -32.51 -58.39 -4.04
N LEU A 178 -31.24 -58.03 -3.92
CA LEU A 178 -30.61 -57.64 -2.65
C LEU A 178 -31.29 -56.42 -2.03
N ALA A 179 -31.67 -55.42 -2.84
CA ALA A 179 -32.43 -54.26 -2.38
C ALA A 179 -33.89 -54.59 -1.99
N LYS A 180 -34.51 -55.59 -2.64
CA LYS A 180 -35.94 -55.93 -2.44
C LYS A 180 -36.19 -56.95 -1.33
N LYS A 181 -35.30 -57.93 -1.12
CA LYS A 181 -35.57 -59.15 -0.33
C LYS A 181 -34.90 -59.25 1.05
N ASP A 182 -33.93 -58.41 1.42
CA ASP A 182 -33.16 -58.58 2.67
C ASP A 182 -33.08 -57.33 3.59
N ASP A 183 -32.52 -57.52 4.79
CA ASP A 183 -32.48 -56.69 6.00
C ASP A 183 -32.05 -55.21 5.86
N LEU A 184 -31.67 -54.76 4.65
CA LEU A 184 -31.40 -53.35 4.33
C LEU A 184 -32.65 -52.45 4.51
N LYS A 185 -33.85 -53.01 4.40
CA LYS A 185 -35.11 -52.32 4.77
C LYS A 185 -35.43 -52.38 6.26
N ASN A 186 -34.77 -53.26 7.00
CA ASN A 186 -34.99 -53.51 8.42
C ASN A 186 -34.02 -52.65 9.23
N GLU A 187 -34.18 -51.32 9.15
CA GLU A 187 -33.30 -50.29 9.77
C GLU A 187 -33.12 -50.44 11.30
N GLY A 188 -33.83 -51.37 11.96
CA GLY A 188 -33.74 -51.64 13.39
C GLY A 188 -32.49 -52.41 13.84
N ASN A 189 -31.69 -52.97 12.92
CA ASN A 189 -30.46 -53.72 13.26
C ASN A 189 -29.23 -53.11 12.56
N TYR A 190 -28.78 -51.95 13.07
CA TYR A 190 -27.74 -51.10 12.48
C TYR A 190 -26.42 -51.85 12.19
N ASP A 191 -25.99 -52.74 13.07
CA ASP A 191 -24.72 -53.45 12.93
C ASP A 191 -24.69 -54.34 11.68
N ILE A 192 -25.83 -54.97 11.36
CA ILE A 192 -25.97 -55.80 10.16
C ILE A 192 -25.86 -54.92 8.90
N VAL A 193 -26.59 -53.82 8.86
CA VAL A 193 -26.59 -52.90 7.71
C VAL A 193 -25.20 -52.28 7.49
N ARG A 194 -24.54 -51.86 8.58
CA ARG A 194 -23.16 -51.34 8.54
C ARG A 194 -22.18 -52.37 7.99
N ASN A 195 -22.24 -53.61 8.46
CA ASN A 195 -21.32 -54.66 8.02
C ASN A 195 -21.57 -55.04 6.54
N ILE A 196 -22.82 -55.05 6.08
CA ILE A 196 -23.14 -55.23 4.67
C ILE A 196 -22.55 -54.09 3.83
N LEU A 197 -22.72 -52.84 4.25
CA LEU A 197 -22.14 -51.68 3.55
C LEU A 197 -20.61 -51.76 3.49
N LEU A 198 -19.94 -52.19 4.56
CA LEU A 198 -18.48 -52.38 4.58
C LEU A 198 -18.03 -53.51 3.65
N MET A 199 -18.76 -54.63 3.59
CA MET A 199 -18.46 -55.74 2.67
C MET A 199 -18.54 -55.28 1.19
N LEU A 200 -19.46 -54.38 0.85
CA LEU A 200 -19.60 -53.87 -0.51
C LEU A 200 -18.33 -53.19 -1.04
N ILE A 201 -17.45 -52.67 -0.18
CA ILE A 201 -16.14 -52.16 -0.60
C ILE A 201 -15.34 -53.24 -1.35
N SER A 202 -15.32 -54.47 -0.81
CA SER A 202 -14.63 -55.61 -1.42
C SER A 202 -15.31 -56.05 -2.72
N VAL A 203 -16.65 -55.98 -2.80
CA VAL A 203 -17.38 -56.37 -4.01
C VAL A 203 -17.21 -55.33 -5.13
N VAL A 204 -17.13 -54.04 -4.80
CA VAL A 204 -16.91 -52.95 -5.76
C VAL A 204 -15.51 -52.99 -6.38
N THR A 205 -14.51 -53.40 -5.59
CA THR A 205 -13.10 -53.47 -5.99
C THR A 205 -12.72 -54.80 -6.65
N ASN A 206 -13.48 -55.87 -6.39
CA ASN A 206 -13.34 -57.13 -7.12
C ASN A 206 -14.07 -57.08 -8.46
N GLY A 207 -13.48 -57.71 -9.46
CA GLY A 207 -14.04 -57.83 -10.80
C GLY A 207 -13.00 -58.27 -11.83
N PRO A 208 -13.44 -58.92 -12.93
CA PRO A 208 -12.53 -59.50 -13.92
C PRO A 208 -11.89 -58.47 -14.86
N ASN A 209 -12.49 -57.28 -15.02
CA ASN A 209 -12.03 -56.26 -15.96
C ASN A 209 -11.60 -54.98 -15.22
N GLU A 210 -10.46 -54.42 -15.61
CA GLU A 210 -10.01 -53.11 -15.12
C GLU A 210 -10.71 -51.99 -15.90
N ILE A 211 -11.48 -51.15 -15.18
CA ILE A 211 -12.22 -50.04 -15.77
C ILE A 211 -11.30 -48.82 -15.85
N LYS A 212 -11.23 -48.19 -17.02
CA LYS A 212 -10.40 -47.00 -17.21
C LYS A 212 -11.13 -45.74 -16.72
N PRO A 213 -10.44 -44.83 -16.00
CA PRO A 213 -11.00 -43.55 -15.61
C PRO A 213 -11.29 -42.71 -16.86
N GLN A 214 -12.41 -41.99 -16.85
CA GLN A 214 -12.78 -41.07 -17.92
C GLN A 214 -12.89 -39.66 -17.35
N HIS A 215 -12.40 -38.67 -18.12
CA HIS A 215 -12.46 -37.26 -17.73
C HIS A 215 -13.08 -36.44 -18.86
N SER A 216 -14.16 -35.75 -18.53
CA SER A 216 -14.72 -34.71 -19.42
C SER A 216 -14.04 -33.39 -19.06
N SER A 217 -13.40 -32.72 -20.01
CA SER A 217 -12.75 -31.43 -19.76
C SER A 217 -13.71 -30.45 -19.08
N GLY A 218 -13.49 -30.19 -17.79
CA GLY A 218 -14.30 -29.26 -17.00
C GLY A 218 -14.12 -27.80 -17.44
N LEU A 219 -15.03 -26.92 -17.02
CA LEU A 219 -15.01 -25.47 -17.31
C LEU A 219 -13.70 -24.81 -16.89
N VAL A 220 -13.18 -25.20 -15.72
CA VAL A 220 -11.93 -24.72 -15.13
C VAL A 220 -11.20 -25.93 -14.53
N GLN A 221 -9.88 -25.98 -14.68
CA GLN A 221 -9.03 -27.05 -14.13
C GLN A 221 -7.85 -26.47 -13.37
N LEU A 222 -7.41 -27.19 -12.33
CA LEU A 222 -6.20 -26.83 -11.60
C LEU A 222 -4.96 -27.10 -12.45
N PRO A 223 -3.93 -26.23 -12.43
CA PRO A 223 -2.70 -26.44 -13.19
C PRO A 223 -1.96 -27.73 -12.82
N THR A 224 -2.13 -28.19 -11.59
CA THR A 224 -1.52 -29.40 -11.03
C THR A 224 -2.29 -30.67 -11.36
N PHE A 225 -3.48 -30.58 -11.96
CA PHE A 225 -4.33 -31.73 -12.20
C PHE A 225 -3.72 -32.65 -13.27
N GLN A 226 -3.63 -33.93 -12.92
CA GLN A 226 -3.32 -35.01 -13.85
C GLN A 226 -4.33 -36.13 -13.61
N LEU A 227 -4.91 -36.66 -14.68
CA LEU A 227 -5.85 -37.77 -14.58
C LEU A 227 -5.13 -38.97 -13.93
N PRO A 228 -5.56 -39.42 -12.73
CA PRO A 228 -4.92 -40.55 -12.07
C PRO A 228 -5.19 -41.84 -12.84
N ASN A 229 -4.17 -42.68 -12.97
CA ASN A 229 -4.31 -44.03 -13.51
C ASN A 229 -4.57 -45.02 -12.36
N PRO A 230 -5.31 -46.11 -12.60
CA PRO A 230 -5.47 -47.20 -11.64
C PRO A 230 -4.12 -47.70 -11.14
N SER A 231 -3.97 -47.85 -9.82
CA SER A 231 -2.71 -48.22 -9.17
C SER A 231 -2.25 -49.66 -9.45
N GLY A 232 -3.12 -50.50 -10.02
CA GLY A 232 -2.86 -51.93 -10.27
C GLY A 232 -2.82 -52.80 -9.00
N SER A 233 -3.12 -52.22 -7.83
CA SER A 233 -3.04 -52.87 -6.50
C SER A 233 -4.26 -53.73 -6.13
N GLY A 234 -5.28 -53.79 -7.00
CA GLY A 234 -6.53 -54.51 -6.74
C GLY A 234 -7.59 -53.70 -5.99
N PHE A 235 -7.30 -52.45 -5.62
CA PHE A 235 -8.24 -51.55 -4.91
C PHE A 235 -9.00 -50.58 -5.84
N SER A 236 -8.74 -50.61 -7.14
CA SER A 236 -9.46 -49.81 -8.11
C SER A 236 -10.86 -50.37 -8.37
N VAL A 237 -11.86 -49.53 -8.63
CA VAL A 237 -13.25 -49.95 -8.89
C VAL A 237 -13.32 -50.82 -10.15
N ARG A 238 -13.97 -51.99 -10.03
CA ARG A 238 -14.17 -52.94 -11.13
C ARG A 238 -15.63 -53.35 -11.34
N ASN A 239 -16.49 -53.09 -10.35
CA ASN A 239 -17.91 -53.44 -10.39
C ASN A 239 -18.80 -52.21 -10.10
N ILE A 240 -19.24 -51.53 -11.16
CA ILE A 240 -20.08 -50.31 -11.06
C ILE A 240 -21.50 -50.65 -10.57
N GLU A 241 -22.04 -51.80 -10.96
CA GLU A 241 -23.37 -52.25 -10.53
C GLU A 241 -23.44 -52.47 -9.01
N ALA A 242 -22.37 -53.04 -8.42
CA ALA A 242 -22.24 -53.17 -6.96
C ALA A 242 -22.19 -51.81 -6.25
N PHE A 243 -21.55 -50.81 -6.85
CA PHE A 243 -21.55 -49.44 -6.32
C PHE A 243 -22.95 -48.81 -6.38
N GLY A 244 -23.72 -49.10 -7.43
CA GLY A 244 -25.12 -48.69 -7.57
C GLY A 244 -26.02 -49.14 -6.42
N LEU A 245 -25.71 -50.25 -5.75
CA LEU A 245 -26.43 -50.71 -4.57
C LEU A 245 -26.24 -49.76 -3.37
N ILE A 246 -25.02 -49.25 -3.15
CA ILE A 246 -24.73 -48.28 -2.08
C ILE A 246 -25.49 -46.98 -2.33
N HIS A 247 -25.47 -46.50 -3.57
CA HIS A 247 -26.22 -45.32 -4.00
C HIS A 247 -27.73 -45.49 -3.76
N LYS A 248 -28.29 -46.66 -4.11
CA LYS A 248 -29.71 -46.97 -3.87
C LYS A 248 -30.07 -47.02 -2.38
N VAL A 249 -29.22 -47.61 -1.54
CA VAL A 249 -29.42 -47.64 -0.07
C VAL A 249 -29.47 -46.22 0.48
N PHE A 250 -28.58 -45.33 0.03
CA PHE A 250 -28.60 -43.93 0.45
C PHE A 250 -29.92 -43.22 0.05
N LEU A 251 -30.40 -43.44 -1.18
CA LEU A 251 -31.63 -42.81 -1.69
C LEU A 251 -32.91 -43.31 -0.98
N GLU A 252 -33.00 -44.62 -0.73
CA GLU A 252 -34.22 -45.23 -0.16
C GLU A 252 -34.29 -45.16 1.38
N SER A 253 -33.14 -45.12 2.07
CA SER A 253 -33.05 -45.10 3.54
C SER A 253 -33.52 -43.77 4.14
N ARG A 254 -34.27 -43.85 5.24
CA ARG A 254 -34.66 -42.70 6.08
C ARG A 254 -33.83 -42.59 7.36
N ASN A 255 -33.14 -43.67 7.75
CA ASN A 255 -32.26 -43.65 8.90
C ASN A 255 -30.95 -42.89 8.59
N SER A 256 -30.72 -41.79 9.31
CA SER A 256 -29.51 -40.97 9.23
C SER A 256 -28.22 -41.78 9.42
N THR A 257 -28.19 -42.69 10.40
CA THR A 257 -26.98 -43.47 10.70
C THR A 257 -26.58 -44.39 9.54
N VAL A 258 -27.57 -44.99 8.87
CA VAL A 258 -27.37 -45.83 7.68
C VAL A 258 -26.89 -44.97 6.51
N CYS A 259 -27.51 -43.81 6.27
CA CYS A 259 -27.06 -42.88 5.24
C CYS A 259 -25.63 -42.37 5.49
N ALA A 260 -25.29 -42.02 6.74
CA ALA A 260 -23.95 -41.60 7.12
C ALA A 260 -22.92 -42.71 6.87
N THR A 261 -23.26 -43.95 7.23
CA THR A 261 -22.40 -45.12 6.99
C THR A 261 -22.22 -45.39 5.49
N ALA A 262 -23.27 -45.21 4.68
CA ALA A 262 -23.16 -45.35 3.23
C ALA A 262 -22.20 -44.32 2.62
N ILE A 263 -22.26 -43.06 3.08
CA ILE A 263 -21.32 -42.01 2.66
C ILE A 263 -19.89 -42.31 3.12
N ASP A 264 -19.69 -42.83 4.33
CA ASP A 264 -18.36 -43.24 4.83
C ASP A 264 -17.74 -44.37 4.00
N VAL A 265 -18.58 -45.31 3.54
CA VAL A 265 -18.17 -46.37 2.62
C VAL A 265 -17.77 -45.77 1.26
N ILE A 266 -18.51 -44.80 0.73
CA ILE A 266 -18.16 -44.11 -0.53
C ILE A 266 -16.84 -43.35 -0.38
N HIS A 267 -16.66 -42.62 0.73
CA HIS A 267 -15.39 -41.94 1.03
C HIS A 267 -14.22 -42.93 1.11
N SER A 268 -14.45 -44.11 1.70
CA SER A 268 -13.46 -45.20 1.74
C SER A 268 -13.13 -45.71 0.33
N ILE A 269 -14.12 -45.87 -0.55
CA ILE A 269 -13.90 -46.29 -1.94
C ILE A 269 -13.09 -45.23 -2.72
N TYR A 270 -13.38 -43.94 -2.55
CA TYR A 270 -12.61 -42.87 -3.20
C TYR A 270 -11.17 -42.77 -2.70
N THR A 271 -10.93 -43.03 -1.42
CA THR A 271 -9.58 -42.97 -0.82
C THR A 271 -8.73 -44.21 -1.10
N CYS A 272 -9.33 -45.36 -1.41
CA CYS A 272 -8.61 -46.60 -1.75
C CYS A 272 -7.75 -46.46 -3.02
N ASP A 273 -8.21 -45.72 -4.02
CA ASP A 273 -7.45 -45.39 -5.23
C ASP A 273 -7.96 -44.07 -5.83
N SER A 274 -7.05 -43.13 -6.08
CA SER A 274 -7.36 -41.83 -6.69
C SER A 274 -8.07 -41.92 -8.06
N ALA A 275 -7.94 -43.04 -8.78
CA ALA A 275 -8.66 -43.26 -10.04
C ALA A 275 -10.16 -43.55 -9.84
N ASN A 276 -10.59 -43.98 -8.64
CA ASN A 276 -11.94 -44.48 -8.38
C ASN A 276 -13.02 -43.41 -8.57
N TYR A 277 -12.74 -42.16 -8.19
CA TYR A 277 -13.65 -41.04 -8.44
C TYR A 277 -13.95 -40.90 -9.94
N PHE A 278 -12.92 -40.87 -10.79
CA PHE A 278 -13.04 -40.69 -12.25
C PHE A 278 -13.59 -41.92 -12.98
N ILE A 279 -13.54 -43.10 -12.37
CA ILE A 279 -14.22 -44.31 -12.88
C ILE A 279 -15.73 -44.18 -12.65
N LEU A 280 -16.13 -43.70 -11.46
CA LEU A 280 -17.51 -43.60 -11.02
C LEU A 280 -18.22 -42.32 -11.48
N ASP A 281 -17.47 -41.28 -11.87
CA ASP A 281 -17.99 -39.98 -12.30
C ASP A 281 -19.00 -40.07 -13.46
N LYS A 282 -18.94 -41.13 -14.27
CA LYS A 282 -19.89 -41.38 -15.37
C LYS A 282 -21.35 -41.45 -14.90
N GLU A 283 -21.60 -41.97 -13.70
CA GLU A 283 -22.94 -42.12 -13.11
C GLU A 283 -23.36 -40.89 -12.27
N TYR A 284 -22.51 -39.86 -12.18
CA TYR A 284 -22.70 -38.65 -11.37
C TYR A 284 -23.16 -38.89 -9.93
N PRO A 285 -22.58 -39.86 -9.19
CA PRO A 285 -23.12 -40.25 -7.90
C PRO A 285 -23.09 -39.11 -6.88
N LEU A 286 -22.02 -38.31 -6.88
CA LEU A 286 -21.87 -37.20 -5.93
C LEU A 286 -22.88 -36.07 -6.20
N ALA A 287 -23.12 -35.71 -7.46
CA ALA A 287 -24.13 -34.73 -7.82
C ALA A 287 -25.55 -35.18 -7.43
N LEU A 288 -25.87 -36.47 -7.60
CA LEU A 288 -27.16 -37.04 -7.19
C LEU A 288 -27.33 -37.06 -5.66
N PHE A 289 -26.26 -37.26 -4.89
CA PHE A 289 -26.30 -37.10 -3.44
C PHE A 289 -26.59 -35.67 -3.01
N ILE A 290 -26.00 -34.69 -3.70
CA ILE A 290 -26.26 -33.27 -3.46
C ILE A 290 -27.74 -32.96 -3.70
N GLU A 291 -28.33 -33.41 -4.82
CA GLU A 291 -29.75 -33.20 -5.12
C GLU A 291 -30.73 -33.70 -4.04
N GLN A 292 -30.31 -34.63 -3.17
CA GLN A 292 -31.13 -35.16 -2.06
C GLN A 292 -30.71 -34.69 -0.66
N MET A 293 -29.75 -33.75 -0.56
CA MET A 293 -29.28 -33.22 0.74
C MET A 293 -30.38 -32.54 1.57
N ASP A 294 -31.43 -32.01 0.94
CA ASP A 294 -32.57 -31.35 1.59
C ASP A 294 -33.32 -32.29 2.54
N ARG A 295 -33.42 -33.58 2.17
CA ARG A 295 -34.15 -34.62 2.90
C ARG A 295 -33.34 -35.32 4.00
N LYS A 296 -32.05 -35.02 4.11
CA LYS A 296 -31.13 -35.66 5.07
C LYS A 296 -30.84 -34.75 6.25
N ASP A 297 -30.27 -35.29 7.31
CA ASP A 297 -29.88 -34.55 8.52
C ASP A 297 -28.48 -33.93 8.39
N ASP A 298 -28.12 -33.08 9.37
CA ASP A 298 -26.89 -32.29 9.32
C ASP A 298 -25.61 -33.12 9.30
N ILE A 299 -25.63 -34.30 9.94
CA ILE A 299 -24.49 -35.23 9.95
C ILE A 299 -24.21 -35.74 8.53
N VAL A 300 -25.26 -36.17 7.83
CA VAL A 300 -25.13 -36.68 6.46
C VAL A 300 -24.78 -35.56 5.48
N ARG A 301 -25.37 -34.37 5.64
CA ARG A 301 -25.03 -33.19 4.82
C ARG A 301 -23.56 -32.80 4.96
N ALA A 302 -23.02 -32.81 6.17
CA ALA A 302 -21.60 -32.53 6.41
C ALA A 302 -20.69 -33.54 5.70
N LYS A 303 -20.98 -34.84 5.78
CA LYS A 303 -20.22 -35.89 5.11
C LYS A 303 -20.26 -35.79 3.57
N ILE A 304 -21.36 -35.32 3.00
CA ILE A 304 -21.44 -35.07 1.54
C ILE A 304 -20.53 -33.90 1.15
N LEU A 305 -20.47 -32.82 1.94
CA LEU A 305 -19.55 -31.72 1.71
C LEU A 305 -18.08 -32.16 1.87
N GLU A 306 -17.77 -33.06 2.81
CA GLU A 306 -16.44 -33.66 2.95
C GLU A 306 -16.01 -34.43 1.69
N LEU A 307 -16.93 -35.11 0.99
CA LEU A 307 -16.63 -35.74 -0.30
C LEU A 307 -16.27 -34.70 -1.38
N VAL A 308 -16.98 -33.57 -1.44
CA VAL A 308 -16.66 -32.48 -2.38
C VAL A 308 -15.29 -31.87 -2.07
N GLU A 309 -14.97 -31.70 -0.78
CA GLU A 309 -13.67 -31.25 -0.32
C GLU A 309 -12.56 -32.24 -0.67
N HIS A 310 -12.82 -33.54 -0.54
CA HIS A 310 -11.88 -34.59 -0.91
C HIS A 310 -11.43 -34.48 -2.38
N CYS A 311 -12.36 -34.18 -3.31
CA CYS A 311 -12.03 -33.97 -4.71
C CYS A 311 -11.00 -32.86 -4.93
N VAL A 312 -11.13 -31.75 -4.21
CA VAL A 312 -10.24 -30.59 -4.37
C VAL A 312 -8.91 -30.81 -3.63
N PHE A 313 -8.96 -31.23 -2.36
CA PHE A 313 -7.76 -31.34 -1.51
C PHE A 313 -6.88 -32.55 -1.84
N HIS A 314 -7.47 -33.68 -2.20
CA HIS A 314 -6.73 -34.94 -2.37
C HIS A 314 -6.56 -35.34 -3.84
N LEU A 315 -7.57 -35.08 -4.67
CA LEU A 315 -7.51 -35.42 -6.11
C LEU A 315 -7.02 -34.25 -6.98
N ASN A 316 -6.79 -33.06 -6.39
CA ASN A 316 -6.46 -31.82 -7.12
C ASN A 316 -7.42 -31.54 -8.29
N TYR A 317 -8.70 -31.84 -8.10
CA TYR A 317 -9.74 -31.73 -9.13
C TYR A 317 -10.85 -30.78 -8.69
N ILE A 318 -11.38 -29.98 -9.62
CA ILE A 318 -12.50 -29.05 -9.34
C ILE A 318 -13.81 -29.71 -9.76
N PRO A 319 -14.69 -30.09 -8.82
CA PRO A 319 -15.95 -30.77 -9.11
C PRO A 319 -17.03 -29.76 -9.54
N CYS A 320 -16.95 -29.25 -10.77
CA CYS A 320 -17.83 -28.16 -11.23
C CYS A 320 -19.32 -28.53 -11.22
N LYS A 321 -19.68 -29.77 -11.52
CA LYS A 321 -21.10 -30.21 -11.58
C LYS A 321 -21.72 -30.21 -10.18
N GLU A 322 -20.97 -30.71 -9.22
CA GLU A 322 -21.32 -30.75 -7.80
C GLU A 322 -21.45 -29.33 -7.24
N LEU A 323 -20.52 -28.44 -7.58
CA LEU A 323 -20.59 -27.03 -7.17
C LEU A 323 -21.81 -26.31 -7.76
N ILE A 324 -22.19 -26.60 -9.02
CA ILE A 324 -23.43 -26.07 -9.61
C ILE A 324 -24.66 -26.62 -8.84
N GLY A 325 -24.69 -27.91 -8.54
CA GLY A 325 -25.76 -28.53 -7.74
C GLY A 325 -25.92 -27.87 -6.38
N LEU A 326 -24.81 -27.62 -5.67
CA LEU A 326 -24.81 -26.90 -4.39
C LEU A 326 -25.35 -25.47 -4.53
N CYS A 327 -25.01 -24.76 -5.60
CA CYS A 327 -25.53 -23.41 -5.86
C CYS A 327 -27.06 -23.40 -6.05
N VAL A 328 -27.59 -24.36 -6.82
CA VAL A 328 -29.04 -24.50 -7.04
C VAL A 328 -29.75 -24.81 -5.72
N GLN A 329 -29.19 -25.71 -4.92
CA GLN A 329 -29.79 -26.10 -3.65
C GLN A 329 -29.79 -24.97 -2.62
N MET A 330 -28.71 -24.19 -2.53
CA MET A 330 -28.67 -23.00 -1.67
C MET A 330 -29.79 -22.00 -2.00
N LYS A 331 -30.12 -21.79 -3.29
CA LYS A 331 -31.22 -20.89 -3.69
C LYS A 331 -32.58 -21.45 -3.27
N THR A 332 -32.82 -22.74 -3.49
CA THR A 332 -34.07 -23.42 -3.16
C THR A 332 -34.31 -23.45 -1.65
N GLU A 333 -33.29 -23.78 -0.86
CA GLU A 333 -33.39 -23.87 0.60
C GLU A 333 -33.48 -22.51 1.29
N LEU A 334 -32.83 -21.48 0.74
CA LEU A 334 -33.02 -20.12 1.24
C LEU A 334 -34.48 -19.69 1.06
N ALA A 335 -35.11 -20.04 -0.06
CA ALA A 335 -36.53 -19.76 -0.31
C ALA A 335 -37.47 -20.58 0.60
N SER A 336 -37.05 -21.78 1.03
CA SER A 336 -37.78 -22.62 2.00
C SER A 336 -37.61 -22.15 3.45
N GLY A 337 -36.67 -21.22 3.71
CA GLY A 337 -36.37 -20.68 5.03
C GLY A 337 -35.34 -21.49 5.83
N GLN A 338 -34.66 -22.45 5.21
CA GLN A 338 -33.60 -23.26 5.82
C GLN A 338 -32.22 -22.63 5.57
N GLN A 339 -31.52 -22.24 6.64
CA GLN A 339 -30.21 -21.56 6.53
C GLN A 339 -29.01 -22.48 6.80
N ASP A 340 -29.22 -23.60 7.48
CA ASP A 340 -28.11 -24.46 7.95
C ASP A 340 -27.32 -25.06 6.78
N ILE A 341 -28.01 -25.50 5.73
CA ILE A 341 -27.38 -26.00 4.49
C ILE A 341 -26.55 -24.88 3.83
N CYS A 342 -27.12 -23.69 3.70
CA CYS A 342 -26.41 -22.54 3.11
C CYS A 342 -25.16 -22.17 3.92
N ILE A 343 -25.24 -22.17 5.25
CA ILE A 343 -24.10 -21.90 6.14
C ILE A 343 -23.01 -22.95 5.93
N ALA A 344 -23.36 -24.24 5.96
CA ALA A 344 -22.41 -25.33 5.79
C ALA A 344 -21.71 -25.26 4.42
N THR A 345 -22.45 -25.00 3.35
CA THR A 345 -21.90 -24.89 1.99
C THR A 345 -20.98 -23.68 1.83
N VAL A 346 -21.35 -22.51 2.38
CA VAL A 346 -20.49 -21.31 2.36
C VAL A 346 -19.19 -21.55 3.16
N GLN A 347 -19.26 -22.25 4.30
CA GLN A 347 -18.08 -22.64 5.07
C GLN A 347 -17.17 -23.61 4.31
N ALA A 348 -17.74 -24.59 3.59
CA ALA A 348 -16.98 -25.46 2.71
C ALA A 348 -16.28 -24.67 1.60
N ALA A 349 -16.97 -23.72 0.97
CA ALA A 349 -16.39 -22.87 -0.07
C ALA A 349 -15.18 -22.04 0.42
N PHE A 350 -15.20 -21.55 1.67
CA PHE A 350 -14.02 -20.92 2.28
C PHE A 350 -12.82 -21.87 2.37
N ARG A 351 -13.05 -23.13 2.75
CA ARG A 351 -11.98 -24.15 2.82
C ARG A 351 -11.39 -24.40 1.44
N LEU A 352 -12.22 -24.52 0.41
CA LEU A 352 -11.76 -24.75 -0.97
C LEU A 352 -10.83 -23.62 -1.46
N LEU A 353 -11.11 -22.36 -1.14
CA LEU A 353 -10.28 -21.22 -1.54
C LEU A 353 -8.84 -21.23 -0.99
N THR A 354 -8.54 -22.10 -0.02
CA THR A 354 -7.19 -22.22 0.55
C THR A 354 -6.21 -22.96 -0.35
N VAL A 355 -6.71 -23.70 -1.36
CA VAL A 355 -5.89 -24.57 -2.23
C VAL A 355 -5.18 -23.76 -3.32
N ASP A 356 -5.94 -23.07 -4.17
CA ASP A 356 -5.39 -22.28 -5.28
C ASP A 356 -6.30 -21.08 -5.62
N SER A 357 -5.68 -19.99 -6.09
CA SER A 357 -6.38 -18.80 -6.59
C SER A 357 -7.34 -19.06 -7.78
N VAL A 358 -7.08 -20.09 -8.60
CA VAL A 358 -7.92 -20.48 -9.75
C VAL A 358 -9.32 -20.90 -9.31
N ILE A 359 -9.50 -21.35 -8.06
CA ILE A 359 -10.82 -21.69 -7.52
C ILE A 359 -11.75 -20.48 -7.49
N LYS A 360 -11.20 -19.25 -7.38
CA LYS A 360 -11.98 -18.02 -7.51
C LYS A 360 -12.62 -17.88 -8.88
N ASP A 361 -11.93 -18.31 -9.94
CA ASP A 361 -12.46 -18.30 -11.30
C ASP A 361 -13.48 -19.43 -11.48
N ALA A 362 -13.21 -20.62 -10.95
CA ALA A 362 -14.17 -21.71 -10.96
C ALA A 362 -15.50 -21.33 -10.28
N PHE A 363 -15.44 -20.65 -9.13
CA PHE A 363 -16.64 -20.14 -8.44
C PHE A 363 -17.44 -19.13 -9.26
N ARG A 364 -16.79 -18.34 -10.12
CA ARG A 364 -17.47 -17.48 -11.10
C ARG A 364 -18.17 -18.33 -12.17
N GLU A 365 -17.46 -19.26 -12.79
CA GLU A 365 -18.01 -20.08 -13.90
C GLU A 365 -19.16 -20.99 -13.47
N VAL A 366 -19.16 -21.49 -12.22
CA VAL A 366 -20.26 -22.33 -11.69
C VAL A 366 -21.46 -21.50 -11.18
N GLY A 367 -21.37 -20.17 -11.17
CA GLY A 367 -22.46 -19.29 -10.71
C GLY A 367 -22.58 -19.16 -9.18
N LEU A 368 -21.51 -19.43 -8.42
CA LEU A 368 -21.52 -19.24 -6.97
C LEU A 368 -21.60 -17.75 -6.60
N LEU A 369 -20.92 -16.88 -7.33
CA LEU A 369 -20.98 -15.42 -7.10
C LEU A 369 -22.43 -14.91 -7.20
N ASP A 370 -23.16 -15.32 -8.23
CA ASP A 370 -24.57 -14.95 -8.43
C ASP A 370 -25.46 -15.48 -7.31
N THR A 371 -25.14 -16.68 -6.82
CA THR A 371 -25.84 -17.30 -5.69
C THR A 371 -25.63 -16.54 -4.39
N LEU A 372 -24.41 -16.09 -4.12
CA LEU A 372 -24.10 -15.25 -2.95
C LEU A 372 -24.76 -13.87 -3.06
N CYS A 373 -24.78 -13.26 -4.24
CA CYS A 373 -25.52 -12.02 -4.50
C CYS A 373 -27.02 -12.19 -4.24
N TYR A 374 -27.61 -13.31 -4.65
CA TYR A 374 -29.01 -13.64 -4.38
C TYR A 374 -29.27 -13.79 -2.87
N ILE A 375 -28.39 -14.47 -2.13
CA ILE A 375 -28.49 -14.61 -0.67
C ILE A 375 -28.50 -13.25 0.01
N ILE A 376 -27.55 -12.37 -0.32
CA ILE A 376 -27.46 -11.03 0.28
C ILE A 376 -28.71 -10.21 -0.01
N ASN A 377 -29.21 -10.21 -1.24
CA ASN A 377 -30.43 -9.48 -1.60
C ASN A 377 -31.68 -9.99 -0.87
N ASN A 378 -31.83 -11.31 -0.74
CA ASN A 378 -32.96 -11.91 -0.05
C ASN A 378 -32.90 -11.58 1.46
N LEU A 379 -31.75 -11.78 2.10
CA LEU A 379 -31.55 -11.44 3.51
C LEU A 379 -31.71 -9.93 3.77
N PHE A 380 -31.28 -9.07 2.85
CA PHE A 380 -31.51 -7.62 2.94
C PHE A 380 -33.00 -7.28 2.85
N SER A 381 -33.73 -7.94 1.95
CA SER A 381 -35.19 -7.75 1.83
C SER A 381 -35.94 -8.17 3.09
N LEU A 382 -35.49 -9.25 3.75
CA LEU A 382 -36.01 -9.70 5.04
C LEU A 382 -35.66 -8.71 6.17
N HIS A 383 -34.42 -8.22 6.20
CA HIS A 383 -33.96 -7.26 7.21
C HIS A 383 -34.76 -5.96 7.18
N ARG A 384 -35.20 -5.52 5.99
CA ARG A 384 -36.08 -4.35 5.85
C ARG A 384 -37.49 -4.55 6.40
N GLN A 385 -37.93 -5.80 6.54
CA GLN A 385 -39.27 -6.14 7.03
C GLN A 385 -39.26 -6.51 8.52
N ARG A 386 -38.20 -7.17 8.99
CA ARG A 386 -38.04 -7.63 10.38
C ARG A 386 -36.57 -7.78 10.75
N ASP A 387 -36.30 -7.88 12.04
CA ASP A 387 -34.98 -8.31 12.50
C ASP A 387 -34.65 -9.74 12.05
N LEU A 388 -33.39 -9.93 11.68
CA LEU A 388 -32.87 -11.22 11.24
C LEU A 388 -32.63 -12.16 12.43
N LYS A 389 -32.90 -13.45 12.24
CA LYS A 389 -32.53 -14.53 13.17
C LYS A 389 -31.01 -14.67 13.24
N ASP A 390 -30.48 -15.30 14.28
CA ASP A 390 -29.03 -15.44 14.45
C ASP A 390 -28.38 -16.26 13.31
N SER A 391 -29.06 -17.29 12.82
CA SER A 391 -28.66 -18.06 11.63
C SER A 391 -28.67 -17.21 10.35
N GLU A 392 -29.62 -16.27 10.20
CA GLU A 392 -29.70 -15.33 9.06
C GLU A 392 -28.56 -14.31 9.11
N LYS A 393 -28.28 -13.75 10.29
CA LYS A 393 -27.17 -12.83 10.51
C LYS A 393 -25.83 -13.50 10.19
N LYS A 394 -25.65 -14.74 10.66
CA LYS A 394 -24.47 -15.56 10.39
C LYS A 394 -24.30 -15.83 8.89
N LEU A 395 -25.38 -16.20 8.19
CA LEU A 395 -25.34 -16.43 6.75
C LEU A 395 -25.03 -15.15 5.96
N ALA A 396 -25.60 -14.00 6.34
CA ALA A 396 -25.33 -12.71 5.71
C ALA A 396 -23.86 -12.29 5.82
N LEU A 397 -23.28 -12.47 7.02
CA LEU A 397 -21.87 -12.21 7.28
C LEU A 397 -20.97 -13.13 6.43
N LEU A 398 -21.18 -14.45 6.51
CA LEU A 398 -20.39 -15.43 5.78
C LEU A 398 -20.47 -15.24 4.26
N ALA A 399 -21.66 -14.92 3.71
CA ALA A 399 -21.83 -14.69 2.29
C ALA A 399 -21.09 -13.43 1.81
N THR A 400 -21.14 -12.35 2.59
CA THR A 400 -20.47 -11.08 2.27
C THR A 400 -18.95 -11.21 2.39
N ASP A 401 -18.45 -11.92 3.42
CA ASP A 401 -17.02 -12.20 3.58
C ASP A 401 -16.49 -13.10 2.46
N LEU A 402 -17.24 -14.14 2.07
CA LEU A 402 -16.82 -15.04 1.00
C LEU A 402 -16.70 -14.29 -0.33
N LEU A 403 -17.70 -13.46 -0.67
CA LEU A 403 -17.63 -12.58 -1.84
C LEU A 403 -16.40 -11.66 -1.79
N THR A 404 -16.11 -11.08 -0.63
CA THR A 404 -14.95 -10.20 -0.45
C THR A 404 -13.65 -10.95 -0.77
N VAL A 405 -13.50 -12.20 -0.31
CA VAL A 405 -12.30 -13.03 -0.58
C VAL A 405 -12.21 -13.43 -2.05
N ILE A 406 -13.34 -13.79 -2.67
CA ILE A 406 -13.43 -14.18 -4.09
C ILE A 406 -13.06 -13.01 -5.02
N ILE A 407 -13.46 -11.79 -4.67
CA ILE A 407 -13.21 -10.58 -5.46
C ILE A 407 -11.78 -10.07 -5.24
N LYS A 408 -11.23 -10.19 -4.02
CA LYS A 408 -9.89 -9.69 -3.69
C LYS A 408 -8.83 -10.18 -4.68
N GLY A 409 -8.24 -9.23 -5.42
CA GLY A 409 -7.19 -9.47 -6.42
C GLY A 409 -7.66 -10.03 -7.77
N ASN A 410 -8.96 -10.17 -8.02
CA ASN A 410 -9.51 -10.73 -9.26
C ASN A 410 -10.46 -9.73 -9.95
N LEU A 411 -10.02 -9.16 -11.07
CA LEU A 411 -10.75 -8.11 -11.81
C LEU A 411 -12.04 -8.61 -12.46
N GLU A 412 -12.04 -9.81 -13.03
CA GLU A 412 -13.22 -10.35 -13.73
C GLU A 412 -14.33 -10.72 -12.74
N ASN A 413 -13.96 -11.23 -11.56
CA ASN A 413 -14.93 -11.46 -10.48
C ASN A 413 -15.55 -10.15 -9.97
N ALA A 414 -14.76 -9.07 -9.88
CA ALA A 414 -15.25 -7.74 -9.52
C ALA A 414 -16.23 -7.17 -10.56
N ARG A 415 -16.00 -7.43 -11.85
CA ARG A 415 -16.90 -7.04 -12.95
C ARG A 415 -18.22 -7.81 -12.88
N MET A 416 -18.17 -9.13 -12.78
CA MET A 416 -19.38 -9.97 -12.65
C MET A 416 -20.24 -9.56 -11.45
N PHE A 417 -19.62 -9.29 -10.29
CA PHE A 417 -20.36 -8.77 -9.14
C PHE A 417 -21.07 -7.44 -9.45
N SER A 418 -20.40 -6.56 -10.19
CA SER A 418 -20.96 -5.26 -10.58
C SER A 418 -22.13 -5.41 -11.55
N ASP A 419 -22.10 -6.41 -12.43
CA ASP A 419 -23.20 -6.70 -13.37
C ASP A 419 -24.40 -7.35 -12.68
N CYS A 420 -24.16 -8.23 -11.70
CA CYS A 420 -25.22 -8.98 -11.00
C CYS A 420 -25.86 -8.24 -9.82
N PHE A 421 -25.08 -7.43 -9.09
CA PHE A 421 -25.53 -6.76 -7.87
C PHE A 421 -25.52 -5.23 -8.02
N GLY A 422 -24.42 -4.68 -8.55
CA GLY A 422 -24.26 -3.26 -8.84
C GLY A 422 -23.99 -2.37 -7.62
N ALA A 423 -23.46 -1.17 -7.89
CA ALA A 423 -23.11 -0.19 -6.85
C ALA A 423 -24.32 0.33 -6.04
N PRO A 424 -25.49 0.65 -6.64
CA PRO A 424 -26.64 1.19 -5.88
C PRO A 424 -27.18 0.22 -4.84
N ALA A 425 -27.25 -1.08 -5.16
CA ALA A 425 -27.73 -2.10 -4.25
C ALA A 425 -26.79 -2.23 -3.04
N LEU A 426 -25.47 -2.30 -3.26
CA LEU A 426 -24.49 -2.38 -2.17
C LEU A 426 -24.53 -1.15 -1.26
N LEU A 427 -24.64 0.04 -1.84
CA LEU A 427 -24.75 1.27 -1.06
C LEU A 427 -26.06 1.32 -0.26
N SER A 428 -27.17 0.78 -0.78
CA SER A 428 -28.42 0.67 -0.02
C SER A 428 -28.33 -0.31 1.15
N VAL A 429 -27.56 -1.39 1.02
CA VAL A 429 -27.28 -2.31 2.14
C VAL A 429 -26.49 -1.58 3.21
N LEU A 430 -25.45 -0.84 2.81
CA LEU A 430 -24.55 -0.12 3.72
C LEU A 430 -25.24 0.95 4.57
N THR A 431 -26.22 1.67 4.00
CA THR A 431 -26.94 2.75 4.70
C THR A 431 -27.94 2.25 5.73
N VAL A 432 -28.45 1.02 5.56
CA VAL A 432 -29.51 0.44 6.41
C VAL A 432 -28.94 -0.52 7.47
N VAL A 433 -28.03 -1.41 7.08
CA VAL A 433 -27.49 -2.47 7.97
C VAL A 433 -26.52 -1.89 9.00
N THR A 434 -26.51 -2.41 10.23
CA THR A 434 -25.61 -2.04 11.36
C THR A 434 -24.68 -3.18 11.80
N GLY A 435 -23.66 -2.87 12.61
CA GLY A 435 -22.79 -3.86 13.28
C GLY A 435 -21.80 -4.60 12.35
N GLU A 436 -21.65 -5.91 12.58
CA GLU A 436 -20.65 -6.75 11.88
C GLU A 436 -20.92 -6.85 10.37
N TRP A 437 -22.20 -6.95 9.97
CA TRP A 437 -22.55 -7.06 8.55
C TRP A 437 -22.24 -5.77 7.77
N ARG A 438 -22.36 -4.60 8.42
CA ARG A 438 -21.86 -3.33 7.83
C ARG A 438 -20.34 -3.37 7.63
N SER A 439 -19.60 -3.84 8.63
CA SER A 439 -18.14 -3.91 8.58
C SER A 439 -17.65 -4.82 7.44
N SER A 440 -18.28 -5.99 7.29
CA SER A 440 -18.02 -6.90 6.17
C SER A 440 -18.38 -6.29 4.81
N SER A 441 -19.53 -5.60 4.71
CA SER A 441 -19.96 -4.91 3.49
C SER A 441 -19.02 -3.76 3.09
N LEU A 442 -18.46 -3.04 4.06
CA LEU A 442 -17.45 -2.00 3.81
C LEU A 442 -16.14 -2.60 3.31
N GLN A 443 -15.75 -3.78 3.80
CA GLN A 443 -14.59 -4.52 3.30
C GLN A 443 -14.79 -4.97 1.85
N LEU A 444 -16.00 -5.40 1.49
CA LEU A 444 -16.39 -5.69 0.11
C LEU A 444 -16.28 -4.43 -0.77
N LEU A 445 -16.86 -3.31 -0.33
CA LEU A 445 -16.76 -2.01 -1.01
C LEU A 445 -15.30 -1.60 -1.21
N LYS A 446 -14.43 -1.80 -0.20
CA LYS A 446 -12.99 -1.53 -0.28
C LYS A 446 -12.36 -2.29 -1.46
N GLN A 447 -12.64 -3.59 -1.61
CA GLN A 447 -12.08 -4.38 -2.72
C GLN A 447 -12.59 -3.92 -4.08
N LEU A 448 -13.88 -3.57 -4.18
CA LEU A 448 -14.48 -3.08 -5.43
C LEU A 448 -13.90 -1.72 -5.86
N LEU A 449 -13.67 -0.81 -4.91
CA LEU A 449 -13.02 0.48 -5.16
C LEU A 449 -11.56 0.35 -5.63
N LEU A 450 -10.86 -0.74 -5.27
CA LEU A 450 -9.47 -0.96 -5.70
C LEU A 450 -9.37 -1.62 -7.09
N LEU A 451 -10.34 -2.45 -7.45
CA LEU A 451 -10.27 -3.33 -8.63
C LEU A 451 -11.19 -2.91 -9.78
N ALA A 452 -12.47 -2.66 -9.50
CA ALA A 452 -13.50 -2.47 -10.53
C ALA A 452 -13.37 -1.11 -11.24
N SER A 453 -14.18 -0.88 -12.29
CA SER A 453 -14.39 0.43 -12.90
C SER A 453 -14.84 1.43 -11.83
N THR A 454 -13.87 2.12 -11.25
CA THR A 454 -13.96 2.96 -10.04
C THR A 454 -15.04 4.02 -10.09
N ASP A 455 -15.52 4.34 -11.28
CA ASP A 455 -16.31 5.52 -11.57
C ASP A 455 -17.70 5.44 -10.94
N GLN A 456 -18.36 4.29 -11.02
CA GLN A 456 -19.73 4.11 -10.50
C GLN A 456 -19.75 3.98 -8.97
N TYR A 457 -18.84 3.20 -8.40
CA TYR A 457 -18.77 3.01 -6.95
C TYR A 457 -18.32 4.28 -6.23
N ILE A 458 -17.30 4.98 -6.73
CA ILE A 458 -16.88 6.25 -6.13
C ILE A 458 -18.00 7.28 -6.27
N ALA A 459 -18.60 7.45 -7.45
CA ALA A 459 -19.71 8.40 -7.61
C ALA A 459 -20.88 8.09 -6.66
N GLY A 460 -21.24 6.82 -6.51
CA GLY A 460 -22.27 6.40 -5.56
C GLY A 460 -21.89 6.69 -4.10
N VAL A 461 -20.64 6.43 -3.69
CA VAL A 461 -20.14 6.77 -2.35
C VAL A 461 -20.20 8.29 -2.12
N ILE A 462 -19.78 9.10 -3.10
CA ILE A 462 -19.83 10.57 -3.01
C ILE A 462 -21.29 11.06 -2.92
N GLN A 463 -22.21 10.43 -3.65
CA GLN A 463 -23.63 10.74 -3.57
C GLN A 463 -24.20 10.44 -2.18
N VAL A 464 -23.89 9.28 -1.60
CA VAL A 464 -24.30 8.92 -0.24
C VAL A 464 -23.73 9.92 0.77
N ILE A 465 -22.44 10.25 0.67
CA ILE A 465 -21.79 11.26 1.53
C ILE A 465 -22.52 12.62 1.45
N SER A 466 -23.05 12.98 0.27
CA SER A 466 -23.71 14.28 0.06
C SER A 466 -25.17 14.33 0.52
N GLN A 467 -25.84 13.17 0.70
CA GLN A 467 -27.28 13.09 0.99
C GLN A 467 -27.60 12.85 2.48
N VAL A 468 -26.64 12.42 3.29
CA VAL A 468 -26.87 12.02 4.70
C VAL A 468 -26.95 13.26 5.62
N GLY A 469 -28.02 13.34 6.43
CA GLY A 469 -28.23 14.40 7.42
C GLY A 469 -27.10 14.47 8.47
N ARG A 470 -26.67 15.69 8.78
CA ARG A 470 -25.38 16.03 9.40
C ARG A 470 -25.10 15.43 10.79
N GLN A 471 -26.13 15.11 11.58
CA GLN A 471 -25.97 14.60 12.95
C GLN A 471 -26.57 13.20 13.18
N GLN A 472 -27.52 12.73 12.36
CA GLN A 472 -28.31 11.51 12.67
C GLN A 472 -27.63 10.17 12.28
N GLN A 473 -26.48 10.19 11.59
CA GLN A 473 -25.70 8.98 11.26
C GLN A 473 -24.17 9.22 11.25
N LEU A 474 -23.65 9.97 12.23
CA LEU A 474 -22.20 10.27 12.34
C LEU A 474 -21.32 9.01 12.26
N GLU A 475 -21.74 7.92 12.91
CA GLU A 475 -21.02 6.64 12.95
C GLU A 475 -20.83 6.04 11.54
N PHE A 476 -21.88 6.05 10.72
CA PHE A 476 -21.81 5.55 9.34
C PHE A 476 -20.84 6.37 8.48
N ASN A 477 -20.92 7.70 8.58
CA ASN A 477 -20.01 8.58 7.84
C ASN A 477 -18.55 8.39 8.26
N VAL A 478 -18.29 8.15 9.55
CA VAL A 478 -16.95 7.82 10.06
C VAL A 478 -16.44 6.52 9.44
N ASP A 479 -17.23 5.45 9.44
CA ASP A 479 -16.80 4.15 8.91
C ASP A 479 -16.62 4.18 7.38
N LEU A 480 -17.50 4.88 6.67
CA LEU A 480 -17.40 5.09 5.23
C LEU A 480 -16.15 5.91 4.87
N LEU A 481 -15.89 7.02 5.55
CA LEU A 481 -14.69 7.84 5.32
C LEU A 481 -13.40 7.10 5.69
N LYS A 482 -13.38 6.26 6.73
CA LYS A 482 -12.24 5.38 7.04
C LYS A 482 -11.96 4.40 5.88
N THR A 483 -13.02 3.86 5.28
CA THR A 483 -12.91 2.96 4.12
C THR A 483 -12.37 3.70 2.90
N VAL A 484 -12.92 4.89 2.59
CA VAL A 484 -12.45 5.78 1.51
C VAL A 484 -10.98 6.19 1.73
N LEU A 485 -10.61 6.55 2.96
CA LEU A 485 -9.23 6.87 3.33
C LEU A 485 -8.27 5.71 3.04
N GLY A 486 -8.69 4.48 3.37
CA GLY A 486 -7.91 3.26 3.10
C GLY A 486 -7.62 3.08 1.60
N VAL A 487 -8.64 3.21 0.75
CA VAL A 487 -8.45 3.02 -0.71
C VAL A 487 -7.69 4.16 -1.37
N LEU A 488 -7.84 5.41 -0.89
CA LEU A 488 -7.07 6.55 -1.40
C LEU A 488 -5.58 6.44 -1.08
N ARG A 489 -5.21 5.77 0.03
CA ARG A 489 -3.80 5.47 0.34
C ARG A 489 -3.20 4.48 -0.65
N GLU A 490 -3.98 3.48 -1.06
CA GLU A 490 -3.51 2.32 -1.84
C GLU A 490 -3.54 2.58 -3.36
N SER A 491 -4.49 3.36 -3.90
CA SER A 491 -4.70 3.49 -5.36
C SER A 491 -4.72 4.92 -5.87
N HIS A 492 -3.84 5.21 -6.84
CA HIS A 492 -3.82 6.49 -7.57
C HIS A 492 -5.06 6.69 -8.43
N LYS A 493 -5.59 5.62 -9.05
CA LYS A 493 -6.81 5.68 -9.87
C LYS A 493 -7.99 6.18 -9.06
N VAL A 494 -8.13 5.69 -7.82
CA VAL A 494 -9.17 6.12 -6.88
C VAL A 494 -9.03 7.60 -6.56
N ARG A 495 -7.81 8.12 -6.33
CA ARG A 495 -7.59 9.56 -6.08
C ARG A 495 -7.99 10.43 -7.27
N VAL A 496 -7.64 10.01 -8.50
CA VAL A 496 -8.02 10.74 -9.71
C VAL A 496 -9.53 10.76 -9.89
N GLN A 497 -10.19 9.63 -9.62
CA GLN A 497 -11.64 9.51 -9.79
C GLN A 497 -12.43 10.21 -8.68
N PHE A 498 -11.92 10.20 -7.45
CA PHE A 498 -12.44 10.99 -6.33
C PHE A 498 -12.53 12.48 -6.68
N ARG A 499 -11.52 13.02 -7.38
CA ARG A 499 -11.59 14.38 -7.92
C ARG A 499 -12.70 14.53 -8.96
N LYS A 500 -12.69 13.68 -10.00
CA LYS A 500 -13.61 13.79 -11.15
C LYS A 500 -15.08 13.67 -10.78
N THR A 501 -15.38 12.94 -9.71
CA THR A 501 -16.74 12.68 -9.22
C THR A 501 -17.24 13.71 -8.21
N GLY A 502 -16.46 14.77 -7.93
CA GLY A 502 -16.86 15.84 -6.99
C GLY A 502 -16.59 15.53 -5.52
N GLY A 503 -15.72 14.57 -5.20
CA GLY A 503 -15.46 14.18 -3.81
C GLY A 503 -14.97 15.32 -2.91
N TYR A 504 -14.19 16.27 -3.45
CA TYR A 504 -13.77 17.47 -2.70
C TYR A 504 -14.96 18.36 -2.30
N LEU A 505 -15.91 18.57 -3.21
CA LEU A 505 -17.11 19.36 -2.96
C LEU A 505 -17.95 18.70 -1.86
N SER A 506 -18.14 17.38 -1.92
CA SER A 506 -18.90 16.64 -0.91
C SER A 506 -18.26 16.66 0.47
N LEU A 507 -16.92 16.56 0.56
CA LEU A 507 -16.21 16.72 1.85
C LEU A 507 -16.41 18.12 2.44
N ILE A 508 -16.44 19.17 1.60
CA ILE A 508 -16.68 20.53 2.07
C ILE A 508 -18.14 20.73 2.47
N SER A 509 -19.10 20.19 1.71
CA SER A 509 -20.52 20.20 2.09
C SER A 509 -20.77 19.52 3.43
N MET A 510 -20.01 18.47 3.77
CA MET A 510 -20.03 17.88 5.12
C MET A 510 -19.50 18.85 6.17
N LEU A 511 -18.38 19.55 5.93
CA LEU A 511 -17.82 20.54 6.87
C LEU A 511 -18.77 21.73 7.09
N LEU A 512 -19.30 22.31 6.02
CA LEU A 512 -20.35 23.35 6.09
C LEU A 512 -21.58 22.84 6.82
N GLY A 513 -21.81 21.53 6.75
CA GLY A 513 -22.90 20.90 7.45
C GLY A 513 -22.74 20.71 8.95
N LEU A 514 -21.54 20.89 9.47
CA LEU A 514 -21.30 20.86 10.91
C LEU A 514 -21.47 22.25 11.54
N GLU A 515 -21.91 23.25 10.78
CA GLU A 515 -22.26 24.58 11.30
C GLU A 515 -23.35 24.46 12.37
N GLY A 516 -23.08 25.01 13.56
CA GLY A 516 -23.98 24.94 14.71
C GLY A 516 -24.07 23.56 15.39
N ALA A 517 -23.39 22.52 14.89
CA ALA A 517 -23.49 21.16 15.45
C ALA A 517 -22.97 21.04 16.89
N PHE A 518 -22.14 21.99 17.32
CA PHE A 518 -21.62 22.09 18.70
C PHE A 518 -22.55 22.87 19.64
N SER A 519 -23.56 23.58 19.14
CA SER A 519 -24.52 24.33 19.97
C SER A 519 -25.55 23.42 20.63
N GLU A 520 -25.77 22.21 20.10
CA GLU A 520 -26.72 21.23 20.62
C GLU A 520 -26.12 20.30 21.69
N VAL A 521 -24.84 20.46 22.03
CA VAL A 521 -24.13 19.60 23.00
C VAL A 521 -24.16 20.25 24.37
N ASP A 522 -24.94 19.68 25.30
CA ASP A 522 -25.05 20.18 26.68
C ASP A 522 -23.70 20.03 27.42
N GLY A 523 -23.05 21.16 27.70
CA GLY A 523 -21.82 21.22 28.47
C GLY A 523 -22.05 21.07 29.96
N THR A 524 -21.38 20.12 30.62
CA THR A 524 -21.29 20.08 32.07
C THR A 524 -19.97 20.71 32.54
N ALA A 525 -20.09 21.76 33.38
CA ALA A 525 -19.08 22.24 34.33
C ALA A 525 -17.58 22.08 33.95
N GLY A 526 -17.15 22.56 32.77
CA GLY A 526 -15.73 22.67 32.41
C GLY A 526 -15.05 21.40 31.87
N THR A 527 -15.80 20.34 31.58
CA THR A 527 -15.27 19.07 31.01
C THR A 527 -15.80 18.80 29.60
N VAL A 528 -14.93 18.43 28.65
CA VAL A 528 -15.31 18.17 27.24
C VAL A 528 -16.24 16.95 27.13
N PRO A 529 -17.48 17.09 26.61
CA PRO A 529 -18.39 15.97 26.40
C PRO A 529 -17.86 15.00 25.35
N PHE A 530 -18.17 13.72 25.50
CA PHE A 530 -17.72 12.66 24.60
C PHE A 530 -18.25 12.85 23.16
N GLU A 531 -19.46 13.39 23.01
CA GLU A 531 -20.10 13.72 21.73
C GLU A 531 -19.30 14.79 20.97
N ALA A 532 -18.80 15.81 21.68
CA ALA A 532 -17.96 16.86 21.10
C ALA A 532 -16.61 16.30 20.62
N VAL A 533 -16.01 15.37 21.37
CA VAL A 533 -14.77 14.67 20.95
C VAL A 533 -15.01 13.88 19.66
N LYS A 534 -16.13 13.15 19.55
CA LYS A 534 -16.50 12.42 18.34
C LYS A 534 -16.70 13.33 17.12
N LEU A 535 -17.30 14.51 17.29
CA LEU A 535 -17.46 15.50 16.23
C LEU A 535 -16.10 16.06 15.78
N LEU A 536 -15.21 16.36 16.73
CA LEU A 536 -13.84 16.79 16.42
C LEU A 536 -13.07 15.69 15.66
N ASP A 537 -13.17 14.43 16.09
CA ASP A 537 -12.57 13.28 15.39
C ASP A 537 -13.12 13.10 13.96
N PHE A 538 -14.40 13.42 13.75
CA PHE A 538 -15.01 13.37 12.43
C PHE A 538 -14.52 14.49 11.51
N ILE A 539 -14.47 15.75 11.99
CA ILE A 539 -13.86 16.89 11.28
C ILE A 539 -12.43 16.54 10.89
N HIS A 540 -11.70 15.96 11.83
CA HIS A 540 -10.33 15.51 11.65
C HIS A 540 -10.21 14.45 10.56
N LEU A 541 -11.10 13.45 10.57
CA LEU A 541 -11.16 12.42 9.53
C LEU A 541 -11.40 13.00 8.13
N ILE A 542 -12.26 14.02 7.99
CA ILE A 542 -12.49 14.71 6.72
C ILE A 542 -11.19 15.33 6.19
N PHE A 543 -10.43 16.05 7.04
CA PHE A 543 -9.12 16.61 6.64
C PHE A 543 -8.09 15.53 6.29
N LYS A 544 -8.16 14.38 6.96
CA LYS A 544 -7.35 13.19 6.64
C LYS A 544 -7.61 12.70 5.22
N VAL A 545 -8.88 12.59 4.85
CA VAL A 545 -9.30 12.19 3.50
C VAL A 545 -8.87 13.23 2.46
N LEU A 546 -9.08 14.53 2.72
CA LEU A 546 -8.61 15.62 1.84
C LEU A 546 -7.10 15.54 1.59
N THR A 547 -6.31 15.37 2.64
CA THR A 547 -4.84 15.35 2.52
C THR A 547 -4.35 14.14 1.76
N ILE A 548 -4.90 12.96 2.04
CA ILE A 548 -4.52 11.72 1.35
C ILE A 548 -5.02 11.68 -0.09
N SER A 549 -6.18 12.26 -0.41
CA SER A 549 -6.68 12.30 -1.80
C SER A 549 -5.81 13.16 -2.71
N MET A 550 -5.13 14.16 -2.15
CA MET A 550 -4.16 14.99 -2.88
C MET A 550 -2.77 14.35 -2.97
N ARG A 551 -2.47 13.34 -2.15
CA ARG A 551 -1.13 12.74 -2.04
C ARG A 551 -0.71 12.01 -3.31
N PHE A 552 0.51 12.29 -3.77
CA PHE A 552 1.07 11.83 -5.04
C PHE A 552 0.29 12.25 -6.30
N GLU A 553 -0.64 13.22 -6.18
CA GLU A 553 -1.52 13.66 -7.28
C GLU A 553 -1.50 15.19 -7.42
N PRO A 554 -0.58 15.77 -8.20
CA PRO A 554 -0.44 17.23 -8.31
C PRO A 554 -1.64 17.86 -9.00
N SER A 555 -2.29 17.12 -9.91
CA SER A 555 -3.50 17.56 -10.59
C SER A 555 -4.71 17.62 -9.63
N ASN A 556 -4.72 16.85 -8.54
CA ASN A 556 -5.71 16.94 -7.48
C ASN A 556 -5.46 18.15 -6.57
N ALA A 557 -4.20 18.35 -6.18
CA ALA A 557 -3.77 19.52 -5.43
C ALA A 557 -4.11 20.84 -6.16
N LYS A 558 -3.79 20.92 -7.46
CA LYS A 558 -4.13 22.06 -8.31
C LYS A 558 -5.64 22.28 -8.41
N TYR A 559 -6.40 21.22 -8.65
CA TYR A 559 -7.86 21.27 -8.68
C TYR A 559 -8.43 21.84 -7.38
N PHE A 560 -7.99 21.34 -6.23
CA PHE A 560 -8.39 21.87 -4.93
C PHE A 560 -7.94 23.32 -4.72
N SER A 561 -6.79 23.73 -5.25
CA SER A 561 -6.32 25.13 -5.12
C SER A 561 -7.10 26.13 -5.99
N VAL A 562 -7.57 25.70 -7.17
CA VAL A 562 -8.23 26.55 -8.19
C VAL A 562 -9.75 26.53 -8.06
N GLU A 563 -10.36 25.36 -7.87
CA GLU A 563 -11.82 25.27 -7.65
C GLU A 563 -12.16 25.41 -6.17
N GLY A 564 -11.28 24.97 -5.26
CA GLY A 564 -11.46 25.22 -3.84
C GLY A 564 -11.29 26.68 -3.45
N SER A 565 -10.83 27.59 -4.33
CA SER A 565 -10.88 29.03 -4.05
C SER A 565 -12.31 29.60 -4.05
N GLU A 566 -13.23 29.09 -4.87
CA GLU A 566 -14.66 29.46 -4.76
C GLU A 566 -15.25 28.99 -3.42
N LEU A 567 -14.84 27.81 -2.94
CA LEU A 567 -15.23 27.29 -1.63
C LEU A 567 -14.52 27.98 -0.45
N LYS A 568 -13.30 28.52 -0.65
CA LYS A 568 -12.66 29.44 0.29
C LYS A 568 -13.47 30.73 0.42
N TYR A 569 -14.15 31.19 -0.63
CA TYR A 569 -15.07 32.33 -0.57
C TYR A 569 -16.36 32.00 0.18
N GLU A 570 -16.93 30.80 0.01
CA GLU A 570 -18.09 30.35 0.80
C GLU A 570 -17.75 30.18 2.28
N LEU A 571 -16.59 29.59 2.60
CA LEU A 571 -16.04 29.56 3.96
C LEU A 571 -15.69 30.96 4.49
N ALA A 572 -15.23 31.87 3.62
CA ALA A 572 -14.99 33.27 3.95
C ALA A 572 -16.28 34.07 4.15
N ALA A 573 -17.43 33.66 3.58
CA ALA A 573 -18.71 34.28 3.87
C ALA A 573 -19.11 34.10 5.34
N CYS A 574 -18.69 32.99 5.97
CA CYS A 574 -18.81 32.78 7.42
C CYS A 574 -17.90 33.71 8.26
N HIS A 575 -16.88 34.36 7.67
CA HIS A 575 -16.04 35.34 8.39
C HIS A 575 -16.84 36.57 8.85
N SER A 576 -17.98 36.86 8.21
CA SER A 576 -18.81 38.02 8.54
C SER A 576 -19.49 37.93 9.92
N VAL A 577 -19.39 36.79 10.60
CA VAL A 577 -20.07 36.53 11.88
C VAL A 577 -19.12 36.49 13.09
N PHE A 578 -17.80 36.35 12.92
CA PHE A 578 -16.89 36.11 14.05
C PHE A 578 -16.00 37.28 14.45
N ARG A 579 -16.22 37.73 15.69
CA ARG A 579 -15.38 38.65 16.41
C ARG A 579 -14.36 37.86 17.25
N MET A 580 -13.10 37.77 16.81
CA MET A 580 -11.97 37.73 17.75
C MET A 580 -11.78 39.14 18.36
N ASP A 581 -12.87 39.79 18.81
CA ASP A 581 -12.80 41.10 19.46
C ASP A 581 -12.49 40.95 20.95
N GLU A 582 -11.81 41.97 21.45
CA GLU A 582 -11.01 42.05 22.69
C GLU A 582 -11.77 41.76 24.00
N ASP A 583 -13.10 41.59 23.98
CA ASP A 583 -13.94 41.77 25.18
C ASP A 583 -14.46 40.50 25.86
N ILE A 584 -14.35 39.30 25.26
CA ILE A 584 -15.03 38.08 25.79
C ILE A 584 -14.08 37.09 26.51
N GLN A 585 -12.76 37.15 26.26
CA GLN A 585 -11.83 36.08 26.68
C GLN A 585 -10.71 36.51 27.65
N SER A 586 -10.73 37.76 28.12
CA SER A 586 -9.76 38.27 29.09
C SER A 586 -10.04 37.74 30.50
N GLY A 587 -9.51 36.56 30.82
CA GLY A 587 -9.58 35.99 32.19
C GLY A 587 -9.79 34.49 32.31
N MET A 588 -9.85 33.73 31.21
CA MET A 588 -9.96 32.27 31.27
C MET A 588 -8.58 31.64 31.52
N SER A 589 -8.36 31.06 32.71
CA SER A 589 -7.21 30.20 33.01
C SER A 589 -7.30 28.88 32.22
N SER A 590 -6.17 28.21 32.03
CA SER A 590 -5.99 26.95 31.31
C SER A 590 -6.71 25.71 31.90
N ASP A 591 -7.78 25.91 32.69
CA ASP A 591 -8.47 24.87 33.46
C ASP A 591 -9.49 24.06 32.63
N VAL A 592 -9.25 23.89 31.32
CA VAL A 592 -10.07 22.99 30.48
C VAL A 592 -9.51 21.57 30.63
N THR A 593 -10.15 20.76 31.46
CA THR A 593 -9.80 19.35 31.67
C THR A 593 -10.48 18.46 30.63
N TRP A 594 -9.68 17.74 29.86
CA TRP A 594 -10.14 16.75 28.87
C TRP A 594 -10.44 15.41 29.58
N THR A 595 -11.56 14.79 29.26
CA THR A 595 -12.12 13.62 29.99
C THR A 595 -11.49 12.27 29.60
N SER A 596 -10.48 12.23 28.73
CA SER A 596 -9.87 10.97 28.31
C SER A 596 -8.91 10.42 29.36
N SER A 597 -9.16 9.18 29.81
CA SER A 597 -8.32 8.39 30.71
C SER A 597 -6.99 7.92 30.10
N ASP A 598 -6.78 8.13 28.78
CA ASP A 598 -5.62 7.65 28.03
C ASP A 598 -4.76 8.83 27.52
N GLY A 599 -3.80 9.27 28.34
CA GLY A 599 -2.72 10.16 27.91
C GLY A 599 -3.07 11.65 27.78
N SER A 600 -2.04 12.49 27.66
CA SER A 600 -2.24 13.93 27.45
C SER A 600 -2.82 14.18 26.05
N LEU A 601 -3.64 15.22 25.89
CA LEU A 601 -4.16 15.69 24.60
C LEU A 601 -3.04 15.85 23.54
N GLU A 602 -1.83 16.21 24.00
CA GLU A 602 -0.65 16.33 23.15
C GLU A 602 -0.20 14.97 22.60
N ASP A 603 -0.29 13.87 23.35
CA ASP A 603 0.13 12.53 22.92
C ASP A 603 -0.78 11.95 21.83
N CYS A 604 -2.09 12.17 21.92
CA CYS A 604 -3.06 11.79 20.88
C CYS A 604 -2.84 12.56 19.57
N ILE A 605 -2.41 13.83 19.65
CA ILE A 605 -2.08 14.68 18.49
C ILE A 605 -0.71 14.30 17.90
N VAL A 606 0.25 13.82 18.70
CA VAL A 606 1.61 13.43 18.26
C VAL A 606 1.60 12.26 17.27
N SER A 607 0.65 11.33 17.37
CA SER A 607 0.43 10.26 16.40
C SER A 607 0.22 10.76 14.95
N TRP A 608 -0.35 11.97 14.79
CA TRP A 608 -0.67 12.57 13.49
C TRP A 608 0.46 13.40 12.88
N THR A 609 1.30 14.01 13.71
CA THR A 609 2.19 15.11 13.32
C THR A 609 3.63 14.69 13.06
N SER A 610 3.93 13.41 13.27
CA SER A 610 5.15 12.76 12.77
C SER A 610 5.12 12.51 11.25
N SER A 611 3.96 12.65 10.60
CA SER A 611 3.78 12.41 9.17
C SER A 611 4.00 13.66 8.32
N VAL A 612 4.60 13.45 7.14
CA VAL A 612 4.86 14.47 6.12
C VAL A 612 3.56 15.16 5.72
N LEU A 613 3.48 16.49 5.88
CA LEU A 613 2.38 17.26 5.31
C LEU A 613 2.48 17.22 3.79
N VAL A 614 1.46 16.66 3.13
CA VAL A 614 1.50 16.46 1.68
C VAL A 614 0.98 17.68 0.92
N HIS A 615 -0.08 18.33 1.41
CA HIS A 615 -0.63 19.53 0.78
C HIS A 615 -1.00 20.61 1.81
N PRO A 616 -0.44 21.83 1.68
CA PRO A 616 -0.68 22.95 2.60
C PRO A 616 -2.13 23.48 2.58
N GLY A 617 -2.89 23.21 1.50
CA GLY A 617 -4.28 23.66 1.36
C GLY A 617 -5.20 23.15 2.47
N ALA A 618 -5.02 21.92 2.96
CA ALA A 618 -5.83 21.38 4.06
C ALA A 618 -5.58 22.14 5.38
N VAL A 619 -4.32 22.53 5.63
CA VAL A 619 -3.93 23.30 6.81
C VAL A 619 -4.45 24.74 6.72
N GLN A 620 -4.43 25.34 5.52
CA GLN A 620 -5.08 26.62 5.28
C GLN A 620 -6.58 26.54 5.56
N SER A 621 -7.28 25.48 5.13
CA SER A 621 -8.70 25.27 5.43
C SER A 621 -8.96 25.16 6.93
N ILE A 622 -8.13 24.44 7.69
CA ILE A 622 -8.23 24.39 9.17
C ILE A 622 -8.08 25.79 9.77
N LEU A 623 -7.08 26.57 9.33
CA LEU A 623 -6.84 27.93 9.80
C LEU A 623 -8.01 28.88 9.45
N SER A 624 -8.61 28.73 8.28
CA SER A 624 -9.78 29.51 7.85
C SER A 624 -11.08 29.10 8.55
N LEU A 625 -11.16 27.86 9.05
CA LEU A 625 -12.32 27.34 9.79
C LEU A 625 -12.29 27.68 11.28
N LEU A 626 -11.12 28.00 11.83
CA LEU A 626 -10.95 28.40 13.23
C LEU A 626 -11.89 29.54 13.65
N PRO A 627 -12.04 30.62 12.86
CA PRO A 627 -13.03 31.65 13.13
C PRO A 627 -14.45 31.09 13.13
N SER A 628 -14.80 30.15 12.24
CA SER A 628 -16.17 29.67 12.02
C SER A 628 -16.77 28.79 13.13
N ILE A 629 -16.05 28.50 14.23
CA ILE A 629 -16.52 27.65 15.33
C ILE A 629 -17.39 28.47 16.29
N TYR A 630 -18.72 28.35 16.20
CA TYR A 630 -19.68 29.06 17.07
C TYR A 630 -20.32 28.10 18.07
N SER A 631 -20.50 28.56 19.30
CA SER A 631 -21.35 27.97 20.31
C SER A 631 -21.85 29.08 21.23
N ASP A 632 -23.05 28.93 21.79
CA ASP A 632 -23.59 29.88 22.77
C ASP A 632 -22.81 29.87 24.10
N ASP A 633 -21.99 28.83 24.35
CA ASP A 633 -21.06 28.77 25.48
C ASP A 633 -19.64 29.23 25.07
N VAL A 634 -19.23 30.35 25.65
CA VAL A 634 -17.92 30.96 25.45
C VAL A 634 -16.76 30.01 25.81
N LYS A 635 -16.90 29.16 26.84
CA LYS A 635 -15.84 28.23 27.25
C LYS A 635 -15.60 27.16 26.17
N TRP A 636 -16.66 26.75 25.47
CA TRP A 636 -16.59 25.77 24.38
C TRP A 636 -15.92 26.33 23.14
N VAL A 637 -16.31 27.54 22.71
CA VAL A 637 -15.68 28.24 21.58
C VAL A 637 -14.17 28.33 21.79
N VAL A 638 -13.75 28.74 23.01
CA VAL A 638 -12.34 28.83 23.39
C VAL A 638 -11.65 27.47 23.35
N GLY A 639 -12.26 26.41 23.92
CA GLY A 639 -11.68 25.06 23.95
C GLY A 639 -11.46 24.46 22.56
N ALA A 640 -12.43 24.62 21.65
CA ALA A 640 -12.35 24.11 20.28
C ALA A 640 -11.34 24.89 19.42
N GLN A 641 -11.28 26.21 19.57
CA GLN A 641 -10.26 27.06 18.94
C GLN A 641 -8.86 26.71 19.46
N TYR A 642 -8.72 26.48 20.76
CA TYR A 642 -7.45 26.07 21.38
C TYR A 642 -6.98 24.71 20.86
N TYR A 643 -7.85 23.70 20.82
CA TYR A 643 -7.55 22.37 20.27
C TYR A 643 -7.09 22.43 18.81
N SER A 644 -7.84 23.15 17.96
CA SER A 644 -7.50 23.34 16.55
C SER A 644 -6.15 24.06 16.38
N THR A 645 -5.82 24.99 17.28
CA THR A 645 -4.52 25.67 17.28
C THR A 645 -3.38 24.76 17.77
N LEU A 646 -3.64 23.87 18.73
CA LEU A 646 -2.67 22.83 19.13
C LEU A 646 -2.39 21.84 18.00
N LEU A 647 -3.40 21.50 17.19
CA LEU A 647 -3.21 20.69 15.98
C LEU A 647 -2.30 21.41 14.97
N LEU A 648 -2.54 22.70 14.70
CA LEU A 648 -1.66 23.52 13.84
C LEU A 648 -0.23 23.60 14.40
N LYS A 649 -0.08 23.78 15.72
CA LYS A 649 1.22 23.83 16.43
C LYS A 649 1.99 22.53 16.23
N ALA A 650 1.32 21.39 16.35
CA ALA A 650 1.93 20.08 16.15
C ALA A 650 2.29 19.85 14.68
N LEU A 651 1.44 20.26 13.73
CA LEU A 651 1.71 20.13 12.29
C LEU A 651 2.94 20.94 11.84
N LEU A 652 3.22 22.07 12.48
CA LEU A 652 4.41 22.89 12.22
C LEU A 652 5.64 22.46 13.02
N LYS A 653 5.63 21.34 13.74
CA LYS A 653 6.81 20.82 14.44
C LYS A 653 7.93 20.41 13.47
N PRO A 654 7.68 19.69 12.35
CA PRO A 654 8.72 19.36 11.38
C PRO A 654 9.12 20.55 10.50
N GLU A 655 10.43 20.74 10.27
CA GLU A 655 10.99 21.79 9.38
C GLU A 655 10.34 21.76 7.98
N ARG A 656 10.18 20.56 7.43
CA ARG A 656 9.51 20.32 6.15
C ARG A 656 8.14 20.97 6.05
N ASN A 657 7.31 20.80 7.08
CA ASN A 657 5.94 21.30 7.06
C ASN A 657 5.94 22.84 7.16
N GLN A 658 6.85 23.41 7.95
CA GLN A 658 7.04 24.86 8.02
C GLN A 658 7.38 25.44 6.64
N GLN A 659 8.31 24.83 5.92
CA GLN A 659 8.72 25.26 4.58
C GLN A 659 7.58 25.20 3.56
N LEU A 660 6.79 24.11 3.56
CA LEU A 660 5.62 23.97 2.68
C LEU A 660 4.54 25.01 2.99
N MET A 661 4.29 25.32 4.26
CA MET A 661 3.32 26.34 4.64
C MET A 661 3.76 27.75 4.25
N CYS A 662 5.06 28.04 4.30
CA CYS A 662 5.60 29.31 3.80
C CYS A 662 5.44 29.49 2.28
N GLN A 663 5.52 28.41 1.49
CA GLN A 663 5.31 28.48 0.03
C GLN A 663 3.92 28.93 -0.38
N VAL A 664 2.92 28.79 0.52
CA VAL A 664 1.53 29.19 0.24
C VAL A 664 1.13 30.43 1.06
N ASP A 665 2.12 31.22 1.49
CA ASP A 665 1.94 32.45 2.24
C ASP A 665 1.06 32.29 3.48
N MET A 666 1.24 31.20 4.23
CA MET A 666 0.60 31.02 5.54
C MET A 666 0.86 32.21 6.50
N PRO A 667 2.05 32.84 6.56
CA PRO A 667 2.26 34.02 7.40
C PRO A 667 1.29 35.17 7.11
N ARG A 668 0.97 35.42 5.84
CA ARG A 668 -0.02 36.44 5.46
C ARG A 668 -1.42 36.07 5.94
N HIS A 669 -1.83 34.83 5.77
CA HIS A 669 -3.14 34.34 6.22
C HIS A 669 -3.26 34.40 7.75
N LEU A 670 -2.21 34.01 8.46
CA LEU A 670 -2.15 34.07 9.92
C LEU A 670 -2.28 35.52 10.41
N LEU A 671 -1.52 36.44 9.84
CA LEU A 671 -1.58 37.87 10.21
C LEU A 671 -2.95 38.49 9.88
N SER A 672 -3.59 38.08 8.79
CA SER A 672 -4.94 38.55 8.43
C SER A 672 -5.99 38.12 9.46
N ILE A 673 -6.02 36.82 9.80
CA ILE A 673 -7.02 36.24 10.72
C ILE A 673 -6.77 36.67 12.16
N ALA A 674 -5.50 36.74 12.59
CA ALA A 674 -5.12 36.98 13.98
C ALA A 674 -4.60 38.39 14.25
N SER A 675 -4.80 39.35 13.34
CA SER A 675 -4.34 40.75 13.49
C SER A 675 -4.74 41.36 14.84
N LYS A 676 -5.99 41.18 15.25
CA LYS A 676 -6.52 41.63 16.56
C LYS A 676 -6.00 40.79 17.74
N LEU A 677 -5.81 39.48 17.55
CA LEU A 677 -5.25 38.59 18.58
C LEU A 677 -3.87 39.06 19.03
N PHE A 678 -3.01 39.49 18.10
CA PHE A 678 -1.67 40.01 18.40
C PHE A 678 -1.66 41.33 19.19
N LEU A 679 -2.82 41.97 19.39
CA LEU A 679 -2.98 43.18 20.21
C LEU A 679 -3.43 42.87 21.65
N CYS A 680 -3.89 41.64 21.92
CA CYS A 680 -4.46 41.22 23.20
C CYS A 680 -3.46 40.44 24.07
N GLU A 681 -2.99 41.02 25.17
CA GLU A 681 -1.93 40.43 26.01
C GLU A 681 -2.34 39.14 26.76
N ASN A 682 -3.62 39.01 27.14
CA ASN A 682 -4.11 37.92 28.00
C ASN A 682 -4.89 36.83 27.25
N HIS A 683 -4.77 36.78 25.92
CA HIS A 683 -5.56 35.85 25.12
C HIS A 683 -4.95 34.44 25.11
N ILE A 684 -5.72 33.39 25.39
CA ILE A 684 -5.23 32.00 25.49
C ILE A 684 -4.60 31.46 24.19
N LEU A 685 -5.12 31.87 23.04
CA LEU A 685 -4.58 31.56 21.70
C LEU A 685 -3.29 32.32 21.36
N LEU A 686 -2.92 33.39 22.08
CA LEU A 686 -1.80 34.26 21.73
C LEU A 686 -0.47 33.48 21.67
N GLN A 687 -0.17 32.69 22.70
CA GLN A 687 1.09 31.95 22.78
C GLN A 687 1.21 30.88 21.67
N PRO A 688 0.19 30.04 21.40
CA PRO A 688 0.19 29.17 20.22
C PRO A 688 0.36 29.92 18.89
N PHE A 689 -0.32 31.06 18.67
CA PHE A 689 -0.20 31.83 17.43
C PHE A 689 1.18 32.46 17.25
N TYR A 690 1.81 32.94 18.33
CA TYR A 690 3.21 33.37 18.29
C TYR A 690 4.14 32.22 17.92
N TYR A 691 3.91 31.02 18.45
CA TYR A 691 4.68 29.84 18.05
C TYR A 691 4.54 29.56 16.55
N LEU A 692 3.31 29.61 16.00
CA LEU A 692 3.09 29.40 14.56
C LEU A 692 3.85 30.46 13.73
N LEU A 693 3.71 31.74 14.08
CA LEU A 693 4.38 32.84 13.39
C LEU A 693 5.92 32.73 13.49
N GLU A 694 6.44 32.44 14.67
CA GLU A 694 7.87 32.23 14.94
C GLU A 694 8.42 31.12 14.02
N ARG A 695 7.78 29.93 14.01
CA ARG A 695 8.24 28.79 13.18
C ARG A 695 8.23 29.07 11.69
N LEU A 696 7.23 29.79 11.19
CA LEU A 696 7.16 30.16 9.77
C LEU A 696 8.17 31.26 9.41
N SER A 697 8.37 32.23 10.30
CA SER A 697 9.30 33.35 10.08
C SER A 697 10.77 32.93 9.98
N TYR A 698 11.17 31.87 10.70
CA TYR A 698 12.51 31.29 10.57
C TYR A 698 12.75 30.68 9.19
N GLN A 699 11.70 30.15 8.56
CA GLN A 699 11.80 29.52 7.26
C GLN A 699 11.77 30.58 6.16
N SER A 700 10.63 31.25 5.97
CA SER A 700 10.49 32.25 4.92
C SER A 700 9.31 33.17 5.21
N MET A 701 9.60 34.47 5.27
CA MET A 701 8.61 35.55 5.37
C MET A 701 8.83 36.56 4.23
N GLN A 702 7.77 37.20 3.78
CA GLN A 702 7.83 38.25 2.76
C GLN A 702 8.05 39.63 3.37
N PRO A 703 8.73 40.57 2.67
CA PRO A 703 8.89 41.94 3.17
C PRO A 703 7.55 42.64 3.47
N SER A 704 6.49 42.36 2.69
CA SER A 704 5.15 42.91 2.93
C SER A 704 4.53 42.37 4.23
N GLN A 705 4.75 41.10 4.55
CA GLN A 705 4.25 40.46 5.76
C GLN A 705 4.96 41.01 7.01
N LEU A 706 6.28 41.15 6.96
CA LEU A 706 7.05 41.76 8.04
C LEU A 706 6.66 43.23 8.23
N ARG A 707 6.47 43.99 7.13
CA ARG A 707 5.91 45.34 7.16
C ARG A 707 4.53 45.37 7.83
N HIS A 708 3.63 44.46 7.49
CA HIS A 708 2.30 44.39 8.09
C HIS A 708 2.38 44.11 9.60
N PHE A 709 3.21 43.15 10.03
CA PHE A 709 3.43 42.86 11.45
C PHE A 709 3.99 44.07 12.23
N LEU A 710 5.01 44.75 11.69
CA LEU A 710 5.57 45.96 12.33
C LEU A 710 4.60 47.15 12.32
N ARG A 711 3.58 47.14 11.45
CA ARG A 711 2.54 48.18 11.35
C ARG A 711 1.27 47.89 12.15
N LEU A 712 1.14 46.70 12.76
CA LEU A 712 0.03 46.43 13.69
C LEU A 712 -0.02 47.56 14.73
N ASP A 713 -1.18 48.19 14.96
CA ASP A 713 -1.33 49.34 15.87
C ASP A 713 -0.57 50.64 15.45
N LEU A 714 -0.15 50.76 14.17
CA LEU A 714 0.44 51.96 13.55
C LEU A 714 1.62 52.64 14.30
N PRO A 715 2.58 51.91 14.91
CA PRO A 715 3.61 52.50 15.79
C PRO A 715 4.59 53.44 15.08
N LEU A 716 4.81 53.24 13.78
CA LEU A 716 5.71 54.02 12.95
C LEU A 716 4.98 55.09 12.09
N CYS A 717 3.66 55.26 12.29
CA CYS A 717 2.80 56.15 11.50
C CYS A 717 2.91 55.97 9.97
N CYS A 718 3.21 54.75 9.51
CA CYS A 718 3.44 54.43 8.10
C CYS A 718 2.25 53.67 7.51
N ARG A 719 1.55 54.27 6.53
CA ARG A 719 0.41 53.67 5.82
C ARG A 719 0.84 52.47 4.95
N ASN A 720 -0.07 51.52 4.74
CA ASN A 720 0.14 50.45 3.78
C ASN A 720 -0.08 51.00 2.37
N LEU A 721 0.97 51.03 1.53
CA LEU A 721 0.87 51.56 0.16
C LEU A 721 0.26 50.54 -0.83
N ASP A 722 0.08 49.29 -0.39
CA ASP A 722 -0.25 48.13 -1.24
C ASP A 722 -1.75 47.71 -1.13
N GLU A 723 -2.56 48.33 -0.25
CA GLU A 723 -3.99 48.00 -0.05
C GLU A 723 -4.87 49.20 -0.40
N THR A 724 -5.76 49.05 -1.39
CA THR A 724 -6.58 50.15 -1.94
C THR A 724 -8.05 50.13 -1.51
N ASP A 725 -8.52 49.07 -0.86
CA ASP A 725 -9.94 48.90 -0.53
C ASP A 725 -10.23 49.24 0.94
N ASN A 726 -11.20 50.14 1.17
CA ASN A 726 -11.73 50.59 2.48
C ASN A 726 -10.80 51.44 3.38
N GLU A 727 -10.11 52.45 2.84
CA GLU A 727 -9.30 53.33 3.71
C GLU A 727 -10.10 54.46 4.41
N GLU A 728 -9.82 54.67 5.71
CA GLU A 728 -10.14 55.92 6.42
C GLU A 728 -9.39 57.13 5.79
N PRO A 729 -9.96 58.36 5.89
CA PRO A 729 -9.35 59.56 5.31
C PRO A 729 -7.96 59.85 5.90
N ILE A 730 -7.05 60.30 5.05
CA ILE A 730 -5.66 60.63 5.38
C ILE A 730 -5.62 61.65 6.54
N ARG A 731 -5.09 61.23 7.70
CA ARG A 731 -4.74 62.15 8.78
C ARG A 731 -3.45 62.88 8.40
N ALA A 732 -3.28 64.13 8.82
CA ALA A 732 -2.19 65.04 8.39
C ALA A 732 -0.74 64.55 8.62
N ASN A 733 -0.53 63.35 9.19
CA ASN A 733 0.76 62.79 9.58
C ASN A 733 1.07 61.39 9.02
N GLU A 734 0.24 60.83 8.12
CA GLU A 734 0.43 59.47 7.58
C GLU A 734 1.10 59.45 6.19
N GLY A 735 2.04 58.52 5.96
CA GLY A 735 2.42 58.04 4.61
C GLY A 735 3.44 58.86 3.80
N GLY A 736 4.69 58.98 4.25
CA GLY A 736 5.80 59.53 3.45
C GLY A 736 7.08 58.67 3.46
N PRO A 737 8.04 58.87 2.53
CA PRO A 737 9.35 58.21 2.59
C PRO A 737 10.06 58.60 3.89
N VAL A 738 10.83 57.68 4.48
CA VAL A 738 11.45 57.83 5.80
C VAL A 738 12.93 58.24 5.67
N PRO A 739 13.28 59.54 5.64
CA PRO A 739 14.66 59.98 5.77
C PRO A 739 15.08 59.98 7.24
N LEU A 740 16.21 59.29 7.53
CA LEU A 740 16.84 59.11 8.85
C LEU A 740 16.89 60.39 9.71
N GLN A 741 17.16 61.55 9.11
CA GLN A 741 17.27 62.83 9.82
C GLN A 741 15.94 63.41 10.36
N ARG A 742 14.79 63.08 9.75
CA ARG A 742 13.47 63.47 10.27
C ARG A 742 12.87 62.44 11.23
N PHE A 743 13.31 61.18 11.13
CA PHE A 743 12.81 60.07 11.94
C PHE A 743 13.12 60.27 13.43
N LEU A 744 14.37 60.63 13.75
CA LEU A 744 14.80 60.90 15.13
C LEU A 744 14.09 62.13 15.74
N ARG A 745 13.95 63.22 14.98
CA ARG A 745 13.28 64.44 15.47
C ARG A 745 11.77 64.31 15.64
N LYS A 746 11.08 63.52 14.81
CA LYS A 746 9.61 63.37 14.87
C LYS A 746 9.18 62.32 15.92
N LEU A 747 10.00 61.31 16.21
CA LEU A 747 9.76 60.33 17.28
C LEU A 747 9.90 60.93 18.68
N ILE A 748 10.85 61.86 18.89
CA ILE A 748 10.97 62.62 20.15
C ILE A 748 9.71 63.47 20.41
N TYR A 749 9.03 63.96 19.36
CA TYR A 749 7.80 64.75 19.48
C TYR A 749 6.54 63.89 19.69
N LEU A 750 6.56 62.61 19.30
CA LEU A 750 5.47 61.64 19.49
C LEU A 750 5.54 60.90 20.83
N HIS A 751 6.58 61.15 21.63
CA HIS A 751 6.88 60.49 22.91
C HIS A 751 5.79 60.69 23.99
N THR A 752 4.77 61.53 23.74
CA THR A 752 3.85 61.98 24.79
C THR A 752 2.42 61.45 24.74
N ASN A 753 1.84 60.87 23.66
CA ASN A 753 0.36 60.77 23.64
C ASN A 753 -0.39 59.64 22.92
N LEU A 754 0.20 58.59 22.30
CA LEU A 754 -0.62 57.71 21.43
C LEU A 754 -0.46 56.17 21.54
N ILE A 755 0.50 55.61 22.28
CA ILE A 755 0.66 54.14 22.34
C ILE A 755 0.89 53.68 23.80
N PRO A 756 0.10 52.72 24.34
CA PRO A 756 0.37 52.12 25.64
C PRO A 756 1.72 51.37 25.64
N PRO A 757 2.59 51.59 26.64
CA PRO A 757 3.94 51.03 26.67
C PRO A 757 3.99 49.49 26.66
N SER A 758 2.96 48.81 27.18
CA SER A 758 2.90 47.35 27.29
C SER A 758 2.73 46.63 25.92
N ARG A 759 2.00 47.23 24.98
CA ARG A 759 1.70 46.62 23.66
C ARG A 759 2.88 46.63 22.69
N ALA A 760 3.81 47.57 22.83
CA ALA A 760 5.03 47.63 22.03
C ALA A 760 6.02 46.51 22.43
N PHE A 761 6.04 46.15 23.71
CA PHE A 761 6.99 45.23 24.29
C PHE A 761 6.89 43.78 23.78
N PHE A 762 5.69 43.21 23.73
CA PHE A 762 5.48 41.83 23.27
C PHE A 762 5.78 41.63 21.78
N ARG A 763 5.56 42.66 20.95
CA ARG A 763 5.93 42.64 19.52
C ARG A 763 7.44 42.61 19.33
N VAL A 764 8.18 43.37 20.14
CA VAL A 764 9.64 43.33 20.13
C VAL A 764 10.13 41.96 20.62
N LYS A 765 9.55 41.38 21.68
CA LYS A 765 9.85 40.00 22.11
C LYS A 765 9.60 38.97 21.01
N ALA A 766 8.48 39.08 20.29
CA ALA A 766 8.18 38.23 19.16
C ALA A 766 9.17 38.44 18.01
N LEU A 767 9.52 39.69 17.66
CA LEU A 767 10.52 40.01 16.65
C LEU A 767 11.90 39.45 17.00
N VAL A 768 12.33 39.60 18.25
CA VAL A 768 13.56 38.98 18.76
C VAL A 768 13.49 37.48 18.57
N SER A 769 12.39 36.84 18.97
CA SER A 769 12.19 35.40 18.77
C SER A 769 12.35 35.02 17.30
N MET A 770 11.68 35.72 16.37
CA MET A 770 11.79 35.49 14.93
C MET A 770 13.22 35.68 14.37
N MET A 771 14.05 36.50 15.02
CA MET A 771 15.42 36.82 14.62
C MET A 771 16.49 36.00 15.35
N THR A 772 16.16 35.35 16.47
CA THR A 772 17.07 34.50 17.25
C THR A 772 16.82 33.03 16.93
N PRO A 773 17.64 32.39 16.07
CA PRO A 773 17.42 31.00 15.70
C PRO A 773 17.61 30.09 16.92
N ARG A 774 16.68 29.16 17.18
CA ARG A 774 16.91 28.06 18.14
C ARG A 774 17.97 27.06 17.67
N ASP A 775 18.20 27.00 16.35
CA ASP A 775 19.23 26.20 15.71
C ASP A 775 20.00 27.09 14.72
N GLN A 776 21.24 27.43 15.06
CA GLN A 776 22.07 28.37 14.29
C GLN A 776 22.32 27.90 12.84
N LYS A 777 22.16 26.59 12.58
CA LYS A 777 22.43 25.96 11.27
C LYS A 777 21.41 26.33 10.18
N LEU A 778 20.18 26.66 10.58
CA LEU A 778 19.08 27.03 9.67
C LEU A 778 19.06 28.52 9.31
N SER A 779 19.65 29.37 10.15
CA SER A 779 19.72 30.83 9.99
C SER A 779 20.40 31.28 8.69
N HIS A 780 21.27 30.43 8.15
CA HIS A 780 22.14 30.73 7.01
C HIS A 780 21.95 29.76 5.84
N ALA A 781 20.78 29.14 5.70
CA ALA A 781 20.52 28.31 4.53
C ALA A 781 20.41 29.20 3.26
N PRO A 782 21.08 28.85 2.15
CA PRO A 782 20.85 29.45 0.83
C PRO A 782 19.54 28.96 0.22
N SER A 783 19.12 29.51 -0.93
CA SER A 783 18.09 28.84 -1.73
C SER A 783 18.58 27.48 -2.21
N PHE A 784 17.79 26.43 -1.99
CA PHE A 784 18.23 25.07 -2.31
C PHE A 784 17.12 24.21 -2.92
N VAL A 785 17.55 23.15 -3.58
CA VAL A 785 16.75 21.99 -3.96
C VAL A 785 17.15 20.86 -3.04
N GLU A 786 16.24 20.44 -2.16
CA GLU A 786 16.43 19.30 -1.26
C GLU A 786 15.87 18.04 -1.90
N THR A 787 16.57 16.94 -1.66
CA THR A 787 16.29 15.65 -2.25
C THR A 787 16.35 14.60 -1.13
N ASP A 788 15.21 14.06 -0.77
CA ASP A 788 14.99 12.99 0.19
C ASP A 788 14.73 11.68 -0.58
N LEU A 789 15.66 10.73 -0.42
CA LEU A 789 15.64 9.42 -1.08
C LEU A 789 14.91 8.35 -0.26
N ALA A 790 14.08 8.72 0.72
CA ALA A 790 13.25 7.76 1.47
C ALA A 790 12.19 7.05 0.59
N MET A 791 11.55 6.00 1.14
CA MET A 791 10.58 5.09 0.48
C MET A 791 9.47 5.75 -0.36
N GLU A 792 9.20 7.03 -0.14
CA GLU A 792 8.13 7.80 -0.76
C GLU A 792 8.64 8.95 -1.65
N GLY A 793 9.95 9.19 -1.64
CA GLY A 793 10.64 10.24 -2.34
C GLY A 793 11.58 9.68 -3.40
N PHE A 794 11.12 9.57 -4.63
CA PHE A 794 12.04 9.58 -5.76
C PHE A 794 12.22 11.02 -6.22
N GLY A 795 13.41 11.33 -6.70
CA GLY A 795 13.79 12.67 -7.03
C GLY A 795 14.84 12.70 -8.10
N CYS A 796 14.60 13.44 -9.17
CA CYS A 796 15.51 13.60 -10.27
C CYS A 796 15.41 15.02 -10.80
N LEU A 797 16.55 15.67 -10.98
CA LEU A 797 16.67 16.92 -11.71
C LEU A 797 17.08 16.57 -13.14
N PHE A 798 16.17 16.80 -14.08
CA PHE A 798 16.46 16.65 -15.50
C PHE A 798 17.01 17.96 -16.05
N ILE A 799 18.24 17.96 -16.53
CA ILE A 799 18.97 19.14 -17.02
C ILE A 799 19.49 18.81 -18.41
N PRO A 800 19.38 19.65 -19.44
CA PRO A 800 19.93 19.30 -20.75
C PRO A 800 21.48 19.37 -20.86
N SER A 801 22.21 19.86 -19.83
CA SER A 801 23.70 20.01 -19.83
C SER A 801 24.30 19.95 -18.39
N LEU A 802 25.65 19.82 -18.24
CA LEU A 802 26.50 19.52 -17.02
C LEU A 802 26.91 20.65 -16.02
N ALA A 803 27.37 20.40 -14.76
CA ALA A 803 28.57 21.01 -14.05
C ALA A 803 28.43 21.70 -12.63
N PRO A 804 29.45 22.45 -12.08
CA PRO A 804 29.78 22.59 -10.63
C PRO A 804 28.68 23.05 -9.67
N MET A 805 28.77 22.63 -8.39
CA MET A 805 27.67 22.76 -7.42
C MET A 805 28.11 22.97 -5.97
N TRP A 806 27.22 23.63 -5.22
CA TRP A 806 27.20 23.62 -3.76
C TRP A 806 26.32 22.50 -3.23
N LEU A 807 26.88 21.66 -2.38
CA LEU A 807 26.27 20.44 -1.86
C LEU A 807 26.24 20.46 -0.33
N TYR A 808 25.11 20.10 0.25
CA TYR A 808 24.96 19.90 1.69
C TYR A 808 24.35 18.52 1.93
N ILE A 809 25.03 17.66 2.68
CA ILE A 809 24.61 16.27 2.91
C ILE A 809 24.17 16.14 4.36
N ASP A 810 22.90 15.82 4.62
CA ASP A 810 22.43 15.57 5.98
C ASP A 810 23.02 14.27 6.50
N ALA A 811 22.82 13.18 5.76
CA ALA A 811 23.33 11.85 6.12
C ALA A 811 23.61 11.02 4.87
N PHE A 812 24.66 10.20 4.95
CA PHE A 812 24.97 9.17 3.94
C PHE A 812 24.15 7.91 4.19
N SER A 813 23.94 7.10 3.14
CA SER A 813 23.30 5.78 3.23
C SER A 813 24.09 4.79 4.11
N ASP A 814 23.40 3.81 4.69
CA ASP A 814 24.02 2.81 5.57
C ASP A 814 24.87 1.83 4.75
N LYS A 815 26.16 1.75 5.09
CA LYS A 815 27.16 0.92 4.40
C LYS A 815 26.87 -0.59 4.46
N LYS A 816 26.11 -1.08 5.44
CA LYS A 816 25.90 -2.53 5.67
C LYS A 816 24.56 -3.05 5.19
N LEU A 817 23.51 -2.24 5.30
CA LEU A 817 22.15 -2.63 4.95
C LEU A 817 21.80 -2.26 3.51
N ASP A 818 22.23 -1.08 3.04
CA ASP A 818 21.88 -0.56 1.71
C ASP A 818 22.78 0.61 1.26
N ALA A 819 23.95 0.28 0.69
CA ALA A 819 24.94 1.24 0.24
C ALA A 819 24.54 1.85 -1.12
N HIS A 820 23.84 2.99 -1.10
CA HIS A 820 23.45 3.71 -2.31
C HIS A 820 24.36 4.94 -2.60
N PRO A 821 24.93 5.11 -3.82
CA PRO A 821 25.77 6.25 -4.18
C PRO A 821 25.00 7.57 -4.37
N LEU A 822 25.59 8.67 -3.90
CA LEU A 822 25.05 10.00 -4.12
C LEU A 822 25.42 10.47 -5.53
N ARG A 823 24.43 10.47 -6.44
CA ARG A 823 24.65 10.80 -7.85
C ARG A 823 24.63 12.31 -8.07
N LEU A 824 25.81 12.89 -8.24
CA LEU A 824 25.95 14.33 -8.46
C LEU A 824 25.54 14.70 -9.88
N LEU A 825 25.99 13.95 -10.88
CA LEU A 825 25.77 14.31 -12.29
C LEU A 825 25.97 13.12 -13.23
N THR A 826 24.98 12.85 -14.09
CA THR A 826 25.06 11.82 -15.13
C THR A 826 24.62 12.42 -16.46
N VAL A 827 25.50 12.46 -17.44
CA VAL A 827 25.18 12.93 -18.80
C VAL A 827 24.82 11.76 -19.65
N THR A 828 23.71 11.89 -20.35
CA THR A 828 23.31 10.94 -21.37
C THR A 828 23.25 11.61 -22.73
N ARG A 829 23.48 10.81 -23.77
CA ARG A 829 23.19 11.21 -25.14
C ARG A 829 22.15 10.25 -25.72
N THR A 830 21.18 10.81 -26.42
CA THR A 830 20.13 10.03 -27.07
C THR A 830 20.59 9.63 -28.47
N VAL A 831 20.58 8.33 -28.74
CA VAL A 831 21.07 7.73 -29.97
C VAL A 831 19.93 6.95 -30.63
N THR A 832 19.74 7.17 -31.93
CA THR A 832 18.86 6.38 -32.78
C THR A 832 19.71 5.46 -33.65
N TRP A 833 19.49 4.15 -33.52
CA TRP A 833 20.16 3.14 -34.33
C TRP A 833 19.35 2.91 -35.60
N GLN A 834 20.01 2.84 -36.76
CA GLN A 834 19.36 2.59 -38.06
C GLN A 834 19.19 1.10 -38.40
N ASP A 835 19.23 0.18 -37.42
CA ASP A 835 19.26 -1.27 -37.68
C ASP A 835 17.86 -1.93 -37.55
N ASP A 836 17.39 -2.59 -38.61
CA ASP A 836 16.06 -3.22 -38.73
C ASP A 836 15.80 -4.37 -37.74
N ARG A 837 16.85 -4.88 -37.07
CA ARG A 837 16.75 -6.03 -36.15
C ARG A 837 16.33 -5.69 -34.72
N ARG A 838 16.33 -4.41 -34.33
CA ARG A 838 15.84 -3.96 -33.02
C ARG A 838 14.79 -2.88 -33.23
N LYS A 839 13.50 -3.26 -33.24
CA LYS A 839 12.37 -2.32 -33.05
C LYS A 839 12.38 -1.76 -31.62
N LEU A 840 13.45 -1.08 -31.20
CA LEU A 840 13.48 -0.30 -29.97
C LEU A 840 13.59 1.18 -30.36
N GLY A 841 12.83 2.02 -29.65
CA GLY A 841 12.85 3.47 -29.82
C GLY A 841 14.20 4.11 -29.45
N PRO A 842 14.25 5.44 -29.24
CA PRO A 842 15.49 6.14 -28.88
C PRO A 842 16.15 5.53 -27.63
N CYS A 843 17.46 5.26 -27.70
CA CYS A 843 18.26 4.72 -26.60
C CYS A 843 19.07 5.84 -25.93
N HIS A 844 19.18 5.83 -24.60
CA HIS A 844 19.94 6.81 -23.83
C HIS A 844 21.24 6.19 -23.30
N LEU A 845 22.39 6.65 -23.80
CA LEU A 845 23.71 6.19 -23.35
C LEU A 845 24.30 7.17 -22.34
N ALA A 846 24.69 6.72 -21.15
CA ALA A 846 25.48 7.52 -20.22
C ALA A 846 26.90 7.72 -20.76
N CYS A 847 27.43 8.94 -20.66
CA CYS A 847 28.72 9.36 -21.25
C CYS A 847 29.67 10.01 -20.24
N LEU A 848 29.14 10.63 -19.19
CA LEU A 848 29.91 11.17 -18.07
C LEU A 848 29.11 11.00 -16.80
N THR A 849 29.67 10.32 -15.81
CA THR A 849 28.99 10.02 -14.55
C THR A 849 29.89 10.44 -13.38
N ILE A 850 29.36 11.25 -12.48
CA ILE A 850 30.00 11.74 -11.25
C ILE A 850 29.12 11.36 -10.06
N GLN A 851 29.68 10.59 -9.11
CA GLN A 851 28.97 10.07 -7.94
C GLN A 851 29.87 10.11 -6.70
N ILE A 852 29.28 10.25 -5.51
CA ILE A 852 29.98 10.05 -4.24
C ILE A 852 29.60 8.66 -3.69
N SER A 853 30.61 7.83 -3.45
CA SER A 853 30.44 6.50 -2.87
C SER A 853 30.06 6.59 -1.39
N PRO A 854 29.06 5.85 -0.91
CA PRO A 854 28.71 5.85 0.51
C PRO A 854 29.67 4.97 1.33
N MET A 855 30.39 4.05 0.66
CA MET A 855 31.27 3.07 1.30
C MET A 855 32.48 3.74 1.94
N ASP A 856 33.14 4.63 1.20
CA ASP A 856 34.36 5.32 1.63
C ASP A 856 34.31 6.85 1.48
N ARG A 857 33.15 7.41 1.08
CA ARG A 857 32.98 8.86 0.83
C ARG A 857 33.95 9.38 -0.24
N SER A 858 34.33 8.54 -1.21
CA SER A 858 35.14 8.96 -2.36
C SER A 858 34.28 9.55 -3.48
N LEU A 859 34.85 10.48 -4.24
CA LEU A 859 34.28 10.99 -5.49
C LEU A 859 34.73 10.11 -6.66
N LEU A 860 33.76 9.53 -7.35
CA LEU A 860 33.92 8.67 -8.53
C LEU A 860 33.54 9.48 -9.78
N ILE A 861 34.43 9.52 -10.77
CA ILE A 861 34.19 10.18 -12.07
C ILE A 861 34.51 9.17 -13.17
N SER A 862 33.57 8.90 -14.07
CA SER A 862 33.73 7.96 -15.19
C SER A 862 33.26 8.57 -16.52
N THR A 863 34.04 8.35 -17.58
CA THR A 863 33.70 8.69 -18.98
C THR A 863 33.34 7.46 -19.81
N ASP A 864 33.12 6.31 -19.18
CA ASP A 864 32.79 5.07 -19.89
C ASP A 864 31.32 5.03 -20.32
N GLU A 865 31.07 4.61 -21.57
CA GLU A 865 29.74 4.67 -22.17
C GLU A 865 28.93 3.40 -21.89
N HIS A 866 27.74 3.55 -21.30
CA HIS A 866 26.88 2.41 -20.91
C HIS A 866 25.39 2.69 -21.16
N GLU A 867 24.61 1.63 -21.40
CA GLU A 867 23.18 1.69 -21.77
C GLU A 867 22.23 1.97 -20.58
N ASN A 868 22.73 1.87 -19.34
CA ASN A 868 21.94 2.04 -18.12
C ASN A 868 22.25 3.38 -17.43
N PRO A 869 21.61 4.50 -17.82
CA PRO A 869 21.84 5.77 -17.15
C PRO A 869 21.44 5.71 -15.68
N GLY A 870 22.33 6.18 -14.82
CA GLY A 870 22.12 6.19 -13.37
C GLY A 870 22.48 4.88 -12.66
N SER A 871 23.24 3.98 -13.27
CA SER A 871 23.77 2.81 -12.57
C SER A 871 24.72 3.17 -11.41
N ASP A 872 25.03 2.20 -10.56
CA ASP A 872 26.00 2.33 -9.47
C ASP A 872 27.43 2.10 -10.00
N LEU A 873 28.25 3.14 -10.00
CA LEU A 873 29.63 3.06 -10.48
C LEU A 873 30.49 2.06 -9.69
N GLU A 874 30.19 1.81 -8.41
CA GLU A 874 30.95 0.81 -7.61
C GLU A 874 30.71 -0.62 -8.11
N LYS A 875 29.59 -0.89 -8.80
CA LYS A 875 29.24 -2.21 -9.34
C LYS A 875 29.66 -2.37 -10.80
N GLU A 876 29.60 -1.29 -11.58
CA GLU A 876 29.79 -1.35 -13.03
C GLU A 876 31.19 -0.93 -13.51
N ALA A 877 31.84 0.01 -12.82
CA ALA A 877 33.11 0.57 -13.27
C ALA A 877 34.31 -0.03 -12.53
N LYS A 878 35.40 -0.27 -13.27
CA LYS A 878 36.69 -0.68 -12.69
C LYS A 878 37.50 0.56 -12.33
N PHE A 879 37.92 0.65 -11.07
CA PHE A 879 38.76 1.72 -10.55
C PHE A 879 40.11 1.21 -10.04
N PRO A 880 41.23 1.90 -10.32
CA PRO A 880 41.40 2.98 -11.31
C PRO A 880 41.42 2.44 -12.75
N SER A 881 40.89 3.18 -13.71
CA SER A 881 41.02 2.87 -15.15
C SER A 881 41.28 4.14 -15.97
N GLU A 882 41.70 4.01 -17.23
CA GLU A 882 41.94 5.16 -18.10
C GLU A 882 40.68 6.03 -18.32
N LYS A 883 39.50 5.44 -18.15
CA LYS A 883 38.20 6.08 -18.28
C LYS A 883 37.51 6.38 -16.95
N ALA A 884 38.10 6.03 -15.80
CA ALA A 884 37.45 6.23 -14.51
C ALA A 884 38.46 6.53 -13.38
N ILE A 885 38.19 7.61 -12.63
CA ILE A 885 39.03 8.09 -11.52
C ILE A 885 38.28 8.06 -10.18
N ARG A 886 39.01 7.77 -9.11
CA ARG A 886 38.53 7.76 -7.72
C ARG A 886 39.36 8.74 -6.88
N VAL A 887 38.69 9.66 -6.18
CA VAL A 887 39.32 10.66 -5.31
C VAL A 887 38.78 10.51 -3.89
N ALA A 888 39.64 10.21 -2.92
CA ALA A 888 39.23 10.05 -1.52
C ALA A 888 38.89 11.41 -0.90
N LEU A 889 37.69 11.55 -0.31
CA LEU A 889 37.20 12.80 0.32
C LEU A 889 36.70 12.60 1.76
N ALA A 890 36.95 11.44 2.37
CA ALA A 890 36.40 11.05 3.68
C ALA A 890 36.67 12.04 4.82
N ASP A 891 37.86 12.67 4.82
CA ASP A 891 38.29 13.62 5.84
C ASP A 891 37.88 15.08 5.54
N ILE A 892 37.41 15.34 4.31
CA ILE A 892 37.12 16.69 3.79
C ILE A 892 35.61 16.95 3.80
N ILE A 893 34.78 15.99 3.40
CA ILE A 893 33.33 16.14 3.37
C ILE A 893 32.75 15.68 4.72
N ARG A 894 32.29 16.66 5.50
CA ARG A 894 31.55 16.42 6.75
C ARG A 894 30.04 16.54 6.49
N PRO A 895 29.22 15.59 6.98
CA PRO A 895 27.77 15.77 6.97
C PRO A 895 27.38 17.03 7.76
N MET A 896 26.24 17.61 7.41
CA MET A 896 25.69 18.83 8.02
C MET A 896 26.49 20.12 7.78
N GLU A 897 27.31 20.16 6.72
CA GLU A 897 28.06 21.34 6.29
C GLU A 897 27.91 21.58 4.77
N TRP A 898 27.94 22.85 4.35
CA TRP A 898 27.93 23.22 2.92
C TRP A 898 29.34 23.02 2.33
N VAL A 899 29.41 22.23 1.27
CA VAL A 899 30.66 21.93 0.55
C VAL A 899 30.58 22.46 -0.88
N HIS A 900 31.62 23.17 -1.30
CA HIS A 900 31.77 23.60 -2.68
C HIS A 900 32.58 22.55 -3.46
N ILE A 901 31.98 21.94 -4.48
CA ILE A 901 32.63 20.93 -5.34
C ILE A 901 32.76 21.48 -6.76
N CYS A 902 34.00 21.60 -7.24
CA CYS A 902 34.29 22.02 -8.61
C CYS A 902 35.21 21.00 -9.29
N VAL A 903 34.77 20.47 -10.43
CA VAL A 903 35.55 19.56 -11.29
C VAL A 903 35.89 20.30 -12.57
N VAL A 904 37.19 20.54 -12.79
CA VAL A 904 37.72 21.22 -13.97
C VAL A 904 38.33 20.19 -14.90
N LEU A 905 37.76 20.05 -16.09
CA LEU A 905 38.28 19.19 -17.14
C LEU A 905 39.10 20.03 -18.11
N SER A 906 40.40 19.72 -18.24
CA SER A 906 41.34 20.50 -19.04
C SER A 906 42.05 19.64 -20.10
N ARG A 907 42.51 20.30 -21.16
CA ARG A 907 43.30 19.70 -22.23
C ARG A 907 44.80 19.89 -21.94
N SER A 908 45.54 18.80 -21.80
CA SER A 908 47.01 18.81 -21.83
C SER A 908 47.50 18.71 -23.28
N VAL A 909 48.36 19.63 -23.69
CA VAL A 909 48.99 19.64 -25.01
C VAL A 909 50.14 18.63 -25.01
N LEU A 910 50.03 17.54 -25.77
CA LEU A 910 51.17 16.70 -26.13
C LEU A 910 51.75 17.18 -27.46
N LYS A 911 52.97 17.75 -27.40
CA LYS A 911 53.95 18.18 -28.43
C LYS A 911 53.46 18.89 -29.73
N PRO A 912 54.16 19.96 -30.17
CA PRO A 912 53.82 20.68 -31.39
C PRO A 912 54.44 19.99 -32.60
N SER A 913 53.70 19.12 -33.27
CA SER A 913 54.05 18.74 -34.63
C SER A 913 52.82 18.26 -35.39
N GLN A 914 52.60 18.92 -36.52
CA GLN A 914 51.59 18.69 -37.55
C GLN A 914 50.26 19.41 -37.36
N VAL A 915 50.32 20.69 -37.76
CA VAL A 915 49.29 21.39 -38.53
C VAL A 915 48.67 20.43 -39.56
N ASN A 916 47.34 20.23 -39.48
CA ASN A 916 46.50 20.07 -40.66
C ASN A 916 45.03 20.36 -40.30
N ILE A 917 44.54 21.48 -40.87
CA ILE A 917 43.26 21.62 -41.57
C ILE A 917 42.00 21.22 -40.77
N PHE A 918 41.18 22.19 -40.36
CA PHE A 918 39.75 22.28 -40.72
C PHE A 918 39.15 23.61 -40.24
N ARG A 919 38.98 24.52 -41.20
CA ARG A 919 38.27 25.80 -41.10
C ARG A 919 37.02 25.66 -41.96
N PHE A 920 35.86 25.26 -41.42
CA PHE A 920 34.57 25.43 -42.11
C PHE A 920 33.37 25.44 -41.13
N VAL A 921 32.70 26.59 -41.12
CA VAL A 921 31.24 26.83 -40.97
C VAL A 921 30.51 26.41 -39.69
N ILE A 922 30.09 27.48 -39.01
CA ILE A 922 29.03 27.67 -38.02
C ILE A 922 27.76 26.85 -38.32
N ASN A 923 27.39 25.94 -37.42
CA ASN A 923 26.00 25.64 -37.08
C ASN A 923 25.92 25.06 -35.65
N ILE A 924 24.96 25.56 -34.87
CA ILE A 924 25.10 25.86 -33.44
C ILE A 924 24.18 24.96 -32.60
N SER A 925 24.74 24.12 -31.71
CA SER A 925 24.10 23.47 -30.53
C SER A 925 24.99 22.32 -30.04
N LEU A 926 25.49 22.36 -28.79
CA LEU A 926 26.15 21.30 -27.99
C LEU A 926 27.24 20.39 -28.63
N ARG A 927 27.48 20.45 -29.94
CA ARG A 927 28.57 19.79 -30.66
C ARG A 927 29.94 20.33 -30.26
N ARG A 928 30.01 21.50 -29.59
CA ARG A 928 31.26 22.12 -29.12
C ARG A 928 31.78 21.56 -27.79
N LEU A 929 30.91 21.08 -26.90
CA LEU A 929 31.34 20.52 -25.59
C LEU A 929 32.03 19.15 -25.71
N LEU A 930 31.89 18.47 -26.85
CA LEU A 930 32.62 17.23 -27.19
C LEU A 930 33.79 17.47 -28.16
N TRP A 931 34.19 18.73 -28.36
CA TRP A 931 35.43 19.07 -29.07
C TRP A 931 36.63 19.24 -28.11
N PHE A 932 36.48 18.78 -26.86
CA PHE A 932 37.52 18.90 -25.86
C PHE A 932 38.23 17.56 -25.67
N CYS A 933 39.48 17.50 -26.16
CA CYS A 933 40.43 16.45 -25.82
C CYS A 933 40.82 16.58 -24.34
N PHE A 934 39.95 16.19 -23.41
CA PHE A 934 40.30 16.21 -21.99
C PHE A 934 41.40 15.18 -21.74
N THR A 935 42.44 15.62 -21.05
CA THR A 935 43.61 14.78 -20.74
C THR A 935 43.89 14.78 -19.24
N VAL A 936 43.32 15.75 -18.51
CA VAL A 936 43.49 15.93 -17.07
C VAL A 936 42.18 16.44 -16.45
N ALA A 937 41.72 15.76 -15.40
CA ALA A 937 40.63 16.19 -14.52
C ALA A 937 41.23 16.69 -13.19
N ALA A 938 40.93 17.94 -12.83
CA ALA A 938 41.32 18.55 -11.56
C ALA A 938 40.09 18.74 -10.66
N VAL A 939 40.18 18.31 -9.41
CA VAL A 939 39.09 18.38 -8.42
C VAL A 939 39.45 19.40 -7.35
N TYR A 940 38.57 20.38 -7.16
CA TYR A 940 38.66 21.42 -6.14
C TYR A 940 37.53 21.27 -5.13
N ILE A 941 37.86 21.39 -3.84
CA ILE A 941 36.90 21.36 -2.72
C ILE A 941 37.12 22.61 -1.87
N ASN A 942 36.06 23.35 -1.55
CA ASN A 942 36.10 24.56 -0.73
C ASN A 942 37.17 25.58 -1.18
N GLY A 943 37.28 25.77 -2.50
CA GLY A 943 38.25 26.70 -3.11
C GLY A 943 39.70 26.19 -3.17
N ARG A 944 39.99 24.97 -2.70
CA ARG A 944 41.34 24.37 -2.67
C ARG A 944 41.43 23.17 -3.62
N MET A 945 42.55 23.03 -4.33
CA MET A 945 42.80 21.89 -5.21
C MET A 945 43.13 20.63 -4.39
N VAL A 946 42.42 19.53 -4.63
CA VAL A 946 42.57 18.26 -3.88
C VAL A 946 43.26 17.19 -4.71
N SER A 947 42.91 17.06 -6.00
CA SER A 947 43.43 15.99 -6.86
C SER A 947 43.54 16.43 -8.32
N THR A 948 44.48 15.85 -9.06
CA THR A 948 44.66 16.06 -10.50
C THR A 948 45.08 14.73 -11.13
N GLN A 949 44.24 14.16 -12.00
CA GLN A 949 44.45 12.82 -12.59
C GLN A 949 44.13 12.83 -14.09
N ARG A 950 44.70 11.87 -14.85
CA ARG A 950 44.42 11.72 -16.29
C ARG A 950 43.11 10.95 -16.51
N LEU A 951 42.30 11.40 -17.45
CA LEU A 951 41.00 10.82 -17.80
C LEU A 951 40.80 10.83 -19.32
N GLN A 952 40.43 9.69 -19.91
CA GLN A 952 40.27 9.50 -21.35
C GLN A 952 38.99 10.18 -21.89
N TYR A 953 39.05 10.62 -23.14
CA TYR A 953 37.99 11.39 -23.81
C TYR A 953 36.73 10.57 -24.14
N ILE A 954 35.58 11.25 -24.17
CA ILE A 954 34.27 10.71 -24.59
C ILE A 954 34.19 10.69 -26.11
N VAL A 955 33.92 9.53 -26.71
CA VAL A 955 34.00 9.33 -28.16
C VAL A 955 32.91 10.11 -28.91
N GLN A 956 33.26 10.69 -30.07
CA GLN A 956 32.37 11.53 -30.87
C GLN A 956 31.22 10.74 -31.53
N THR A 957 31.48 9.48 -31.88
CA THR A 957 30.50 8.58 -32.52
C THR A 957 30.11 7.49 -31.53
N ALA A 958 28.81 7.34 -31.29
CA ALA A 958 28.32 6.31 -30.38
C ALA A 958 28.63 4.90 -30.92
N GLY A 959 29.25 4.05 -30.11
CA GLY A 959 29.55 2.65 -30.45
C GLY A 959 30.94 2.36 -31.02
N GLY A 960 31.76 3.38 -31.33
CA GLY A 960 33.12 3.20 -31.83
C GLY A 960 33.24 2.70 -33.29
N ALA A 961 34.32 3.12 -33.96
CA ALA A 961 34.66 2.94 -35.39
C ALA A 961 33.66 3.53 -36.42
N ALA A 962 34.23 4.11 -37.48
CA ALA A 962 33.58 5.00 -38.46
C ALA A 962 32.52 4.37 -39.38
N THR A 963 32.03 3.16 -39.10
CA THR A 963 31.18 2.38 -40.02
C THR A 963 29.73 2.19 -39.59
N GLN A 964 29.33 2.68 -38.40
CA GLN A 964 27.92 2.67 -37.97
C GLN A 964 27.49 4.10 -37.60
N LEU A 965 26.76 4.76 -38.51
CA LEU A 965 26.29 6.14 -38.35
C LEU A 965 25.08 6.20 -37.41
N ALA A 966 25.32 6.02 -36.11
CA ALA A 966 24.33 6.32 -35.09
C ALA A 966 24.17 7.86 -35.00
N GLN A 967 22.98 8.40 -35.30
CA GLN A 967 22.73 9.84 -35.23
C GLN A 967 22.47 10.24 -33.77
N THR A 968 23.31 11.13 -33.23
CA THR A 968 23.12 11.72 -31.90
C THR A 968 22.31 13.00 -32.02
N HIS A 969 21.13 13.04 -31.39
CA HIS A 969 20.19 14.14 -31.58
C HIS A 969 20.13 15.12 -30.39
N VAL A 970 20.36 14.63 -29.16
CA VAL A 970 20.19 15.43 -27.93
C VAL A 970 21.15 14.94 -26.84
N TYR A 971 21.72 15.87 -26.08
CA TYR A 971 22.40 15.60 -24.81
C TYR A 971 21.47 15.98 -23.67
N ASN A 972 21.42 15.12 -22.66
CA ASN A 972 20.69 15.34 -21.42
C ASN A 972 21.63 15.06 -20.24
N ALA A 973 21.23 15.50 -19.08
CA ALA A 973 21.90 15.28 -17.82
C ALA A 973 20.86 15.05 -16.73
N PHE A 974 21.22 14.20 -15.79
CA PHE A 974 20.46 13.90 -14.61
C PHE A 974 21.31 14.27 -13.41
N MET A 975 20.72 15.00 -12.48
CA MET A 975 21.22 15.03 -11.12
C MET A 975 20.24 14.21 -10.27
N VAL A 976 20.75 13.36 -9.36
CA VAL A 976 19.96 12.45 -8.50
C VAL A 976 19.48 11.15 -9.20
N THR A 977 19.05 10.17 -8.40
CA THR A 977 18.63 8.81 -8.77
C THR A 977 17.28 8.75 -9.50
N LEU A 978 17.21 7.99 -10.60
CA LEU A 978 15.99 7.76 -11.37
C LEU A 978 14.99 6.81 -10.68
N ALA A 979 13.70 7.09 -10.83
CA ALA A 979 12.58 6.36 -10.20
C ALA A 979 12.54 4.85 -10.56
N ALA A 980 12.95 4.47 -11.77
CA ALA A 980 12.91 3.07 -12.25
C ALA A 980 13.89 2.14 -11.51
N GLN A 981 14.81 2.68 -10.71
CA GLN A 981 15.83 1.92 -9.98
C GLN A 981 15.53 1.81 -8.46
N ILE A 982 14.38 2.28 -7.99
CA ILE A 982 14.01 2.40 -6.55
C ILE A 982 12.93 1.38 -6.15
N ILE A 983 12.97 0.15 -6.66
CA ILE A 983 11.95 -0.88 -6.31
C ILE A 983 12.12 -1.43 -4.87
N SER A 984 13.14 -1.02 -4.09
CA SER A 984 13.39 -1.68 -2.79
C SER A 984 14.21 -0.90 -1.76
N LEU A 985 14.05 0.41 -1.49
CA LEU A 985 15.06 1.07 -0.63
C LEU A 985 14.48 1.99 0.46
N THR A 986 15.03 1.86 1.67
CA THR A 986 14.54 2.42 2.94
C THR A 986 15.52 3.46 3.48
N ARG A 987 14.98 4.56 4.00
CA ARG A 987 15.52 5.56 4.97
C ARG A 987 17.02 5.87 4.97
N GLY A 988 17.38 7.13 4.66
CA GLY A 988 18.51 7.79 5.33
C GLY A 988 19.35 8.79 4.54
N CYS A 989 19.21 8.88 3.22
CA CYS A 989 20.02 9.81 2.42
C CYS A 989 19.21 11.05 2.03
N MET A 990 19.45 12.16 2.73
CA MET A 990 18.95 13.49 2.38
C MET A 990 20.11 14.42 2.04
N TYR A 991 19.97 15.19 0.96
CA TYR A 991 20.96 16.20 0.59
C TYR A 991 20.29 17.40 -0.09
N ARG A 992 21.00 18.53 -0.12
CA ARG A 992 20.55 19.81 -0.64
C ARG A 992 21.56 20.35 -1.64
N LEU A 993 21.04 20.93 -2.72
CA LEU A 993 21.80 21.55 -3.79
C LEU A 993 21.45 23.03 -3.83
N ALA A 994 22.44 23.92 -3.71
CA ALA A 994 22.22 25.36 -3.86
C ALA A 994 22.52 25.79 -5.31
N SER A 995 23.38 26.79 -5.51
CA SER A 995 23.73 27.27 -6.86
C SER A 995 24.57 26.26 -7.62
N THR A 996 24.13 25.93 -8.85
CA THR A 996 24.80 25.00 -9.76
C THR A 996 25.07 25.67 -11.10
N PHE A 997 26.31 25.65 -11.58
CA PHE A 997 26.76 26.36 -12.77
C PHE A 997 27.29 25.40 -13.83
N LEU A 998 27.24 25.77 -15.11
CA LEU A 998 28.04 25.15 -16.16
C LEU A 998 28.82 26.20 -16.92
N ILE A 999 30.12 25.99 -17.03
CA ILE A 999 31.01 26.90 -17.71
C ILE A 999 31.77 26.13 -18.79
N GLU A 1000 31.75 26.67 -20.01
CA GLU A 1000 32.41 26.07 -21.18
C GLU A 1000 33.95 26.17 -21.11
N GLU A 1001 34.47 27.09 -20.29
CA GLU A 1001 35.91 27.38 -20.16
C GLU A 1001 36.50 26.81 -18.85
N PRO A 1002 37.72 26.24 -18.86
CA PRO A 1002 38.39 25.80 -17.64
C PRO A 1002 38.73 27.00 -16.73
N LEU A 1003 38.29 26.93 -15.46
CA LEU A 1003 38.53 27.97 -14.48
C LEU A 1003 39.94 27.89 -13.87
N SER A 1004 40.53 29.05 -13.56
CA SER A 1004 41.77 29.15 -12.78
C SER A 1004 41.49 28.96 -11.27
N ALA A 1005 42.53 28.57 -10.52
CA ALA A 1005 42.40 28.39 -9.07
C ALA A 1005 41.98 29.68 -8.33
N GLU A 1006 42.41 30.85 -8.80
CA GLU A 1006 42.03 32.15 -8.24
C GLU A 1006 40.54 32.43 -8.43
N VAL A 1007 40.00 32.20 -9.62
CA VAL A 1007 38.56 32.39 -9.90
C VAL A 1007 37.71 31.42 -9.08
N ILE A 1008 38.15 30.16 -8.93
CA ILE A 1008 37.45 29.16 -8.09
C ILE A 1008 37.44 29.60 -6.62
N ARG A 1009 38.52 30.22 -6.14
CA ARG A 1009 38.59 30.75 -4.78
C ARG A 1009 37.67 31.95 -4.60
N SER A 1010 37.66 32.90 -5.54
CA SER A 1010 36.71 34.02 -5.53
C SER A 1010 35.25 33.55 -5.57
N ILE A 1011 34.95 32.48 -6.32
CA ILE A 1011 33.60 31.87 -6.34
C ILE A 1011 33.26 31.22 -4.99
N TYR A 1012 34.23 30.62 -4.31
CA TYR A 1012 34.02 30.07 -2.97
C TYR A 1012 33.74 31.19 -1.93
N ASP A 1013 34.45 32.31 -2.03
CA ASP A 1013 34.29 33.46 -1.14
C ASP A 1013 32.90 34.13 -1.26
N LEU A 1014 32.22 33.96 -2.40
CA LEU A 1014 30.84 34.41 -2.61
C LEU A 1014 29.79 33.68 -1.76
N GLN A 1015 30.15 32.55 -1.15
CA GLN A 1015 29.26 31.72 -0.34
C GLN A 1015 28.08 31.11 -1.15
N PRO A 1016 27.39 30.07 -0.64
CA PRO A 1016 26.31 29.41 -1.38
C PRO A 1016 25.05 30.28 -1.58
N HIS A 1017 25.00 31.46 -0.97
CA HIS A 1017 23.90 32.44 -1.07
C HIS A 1017 23.90 33.23 -2.37
N TYR A 1018 25.00 33.19 -3.11
CA TYR A 1018 25.14 33.93 -4.35
C TYR A 1018 24.27 33.30 -5.47
N ILE A 1019 23.40 34.12 -6.06
CA ILE A 1019 22.42 33.72 -7.09
C ILE A 1019 22.71 34.36 -8.45
N GLY A 1020 23.68 35.27 -8.54
CA GLY A 1020 23.96 36.03 -9.76
C GLY A 1020 24.73 35.27 -10.84
N ALA A 1021 24.96 35.92 -11.98
CA ALA A 1021 25.62 35.36 -13.17
C ALA A 1021 27.14 35.57 -13.21
N LEU A 1022 27.80 35.78 -12.06
CA LEU A 1022 29.25 36.01 -11.94
C LEU A 1022 29.79 37.30 -12.63
N GLN A 1023 28.92 38.24 -13.01
CA GLN A 1023 29.29 39.43 -13.78
C GLN A 1023 29.75 40.65 -12.95
N THR A 1024 29.28 40.81 -11.70
CA THR A 1024 29.37 42.10 -10.97
C THR A 1024 30.09 42.00 -9.62
N ILE A 1025 31.10 41.15 -9.49
CA ILE A 1025 31.66 40.75 -8.17
C ILE A 1025 33.04 41.32 -7.87
N GLY A 1026 33.82 41.70 -8.88
CA GLY A 1026 35.15 42.26 -8.64
C GLY A 1026 35.12 43.60 -7.87
N PRO A 1027 36.21 43.98 -7.19
CA PRO A 1027 36.35 45.30 -6.56
C PRO A 1027 36.10 46.47 -7.54
N ASP A 1028 36.39 46.26 -8.83
CA ASP A 1028 36.11 47.19 -9.95
C ASP A 1028 34.86 46.82 -10.76
N ARG A 1029 33.95 45.98 -10.24
CA ARG A 1029 32.82 45.37 -10.97
C ARG A 1029 33.23 44.60 -12.23
N THR A 1030 34.40 43.97 -12.20
CA THR A 1030 34.88 43.11 -13.29
C THR A 1030 34.17 41.75 -13.26
N ALA A 1031 33.84 41.24 -14.44
CA ALA A 1031 33.23 39.91 -14.61
C ALA A 1031 34.24 38.80 -14.26
N LEU A 1032 33.87 37.88 -13.37
CA LEU A 1032 34.72 36.72 -13.02
C LEU A 1032 34.74 35.68 -14.15
N VAL A 1033 33.63 35.55 -14.87
CA VAL A 1033 33.44 34.66 -16.03
C VAL A 1033 32.61 35.42 -17.05
N GLN A 1034 32.94 35.36 -18.34
CA GLN A 1034 32.12 36.00 -19.37
C GLN A 1034 30.74 35.31 -19.48
N GLU A 1035 29.66 36.09 -19.53
CA GLU A 1035 28.27 35.57 -19.52
C GLU A 1035 27.94 34.62 -20.69
N GLU A 1036 28.62 34.78 -21.82
CA GLU A 1036 28.52 33.92 -23.00
C GLU A 1036 29.12 32.52 -22.80
N LYS A 1037 30.03 32.35 -21.83
CA LYS A 1037 30.67 31.09 -21.47
C LYS A 1037 29.88 30.28 -20.45
N ILE A 1038 28.85 30.88 -19.85
CA ILE A 1038 27.96 30.21 -18.90
C ILE A 1038 26.85 29.52 -19.70
N VAL A 1039 26.87 28.19 -19.73
CA VAL A 1039 25.86 27.39 -20.45
C VAL A 1039 24.53 27.37 -19.70
N PHE A 1040 24.59 27.24 -18.36
CA PHE A 1040 23.45 27.49 -17.48
C PHE A 1040 23.89 27.86 -16.05
N SER A 1041 22.99 28.50 -15.33
CA SER A 1041 23.05 28.70 -13.88
C SER A 1041 21.69 28.41 -13.26
N LEU A 1042 21.64 27.42 -12.37
CA LEU A 1042 20.46 26.98 -11.66
C LEU A 1042 20.51 27.43 -10.20
N SER A 1043 19.39 27.94 -9.72
CA SER A 1043 19.18 28.32 -8.32
C SER A 1043 17.75 27.96 -7.91
N GLY A 1044 17.57 27.52 -6.66
CA GLY A 1044 16.25 27.28 -6.08
C GLY A 1044 15.33 28.51 -6.03
N MET A 1045 15.88 29.72 -6.24
CA MET A 1045 15.11 30.96 -6.36
C MET A 1045 14.35 31.10 -7.68
N ALA A 1046 14.92 30.57 -8.77
CA ALA A 1046 14.42 30.78 -10.12
C ALA A 1046 13.45 29.65 -10.52
N THR A 1047 12.34 29.50 -9.80
CA THR A 1047 11.36 28.43 -10.06
C THR A 1047 10.15 28.93 -10.83
N SER A 1048 9.62 28.12 -11.75
CA SER A 1048 8.35 28.35 -12.46
C SER A 1048 7.56 27.05 -12.58
N GLU A 1049 6.22 27.14 -12.61
CA GLU A 1049 5.33 25.99 -12.83
C GLU A 1049 4.77 25.99 -14.26
N MET A 1050 4.93 24.88 -14.96
CA MET A 1050 4.40 24.70 -16.31
C MET A 1050 4.06 23.24 -16.62
N THR A 1051 3.14 23.02 -17.56
CA THR A 1051 2.70 21.68 -17.99
C THR A 1051 3.58 21.17 -19.14
N LEU A 1052 3.58 19.87 -19.42
CA LEU A 1052 4.31 19.33 -20.58
C LEU A 1052 3.83 19.95 -21.90
N ALA A 1053 2.52 20.16 -22.04
CA ALA A 1053 1.95 20.88 -23.18
C ALA A 1053 2.51 22.31 -23.31
N LYS A 1054 2.69 23.02 -22.19
CA LYS A 1054 3.26 24.38 -22.18
C LYS A 1054 4.77 24.36 -22.48
N ILE A 1055 5.53 23.40 -21.96
CA ILE A 1055 6.95 23.21 -22.31
C ILE A 1055 7.10 22.95 -23.81
N ARG A 1056 6.25 22.09 -24.37
CA ARG A 1056 6.22 21.80 -25.81
C ARG A 1056 5.91 23.02 -26.67
N ALA A 1057 5.10 23.95 -26.16
CA ALA A 1057 4.68 25.15 -26.89
C ALA A 1057 5.67 26.33 -26.73
N VAL A 1058 6.24 26.51 -25.54
CA VAL A 1058 7.12 27.65 -25.18
C VAL A 1058 8.60 27.33 -25.40
N HIS A 1059 8.99 26.06 -25.23
CA HIS A 1059 10.35 25.57 -25.39
C HIS A 1059 10.42 24.52 -26.51
N ASN A 1060 11.39 23.60 -26.46
CA ASN A 1060 11.58 22.59 -27.49
C ASN A 1060 10.59 21.42 -27.33
N LYS A 1061 9.96 21.02 -28.45
CA LYS A 1061 9.08 19.83 -28.49
C LYS A 1061 9.77 18.56 -28.00
N MET A 1062 11.06 18.42 -28.33
CA MET A 1062 11.84 17.23 -27.99
C MET A 1062 12.05 17.09 -26.47
N ASP A 1063 12.14 18.21 -25.73
CA ASP A 1063 12.31 18.20 -24.28
C ASP A 1063 11.05 17.64 -23.59
N ALA A 1064 9.86 17.99 -24.08
CA ALA A 1064 8.60 17.46 -23.55
C ALA A 1064 8.39 15.97 -23.87
N GLU A 1065 8.81 15.51 -25.05
CA GLU A 1065 8.77 14.08 -25.43
C GLU A 1065 9.76 13.24 -24.62
N ILE A 1066 10.92 13.81 -24.24
CA ILE A 1066 11.90 13.13 -23.36
C ILE A 1066 11.39 13.07 -21.91
N LEU A 1067 10.74 14.13 -21.40
CA LEU A 1067 10.22 14.18 -20.02
C LEU A 1067 9.00 13.27 -19.79
N ALA A 1068 8.14 13.10 -20.79
CA ALA A 1068 6.88 12.36 -20.68
C ALA A 1068 7.04 10.91 -20.14
N PRO A 1069 7.96 10.07 -20.66
CA PRO A 1069 8.20 8.72 -20.13
C PRO A 1069 8.64 8.69 -18.67
N TYR A 1070 9.44 9.65 -18.20
CA TYR A 1070 9.92 9.70 -16.81
C TYR A 1070 8.81 10.07 -15.81
N LEU A 1071 7.77 10.76 -16.28
CA LEU A 1071 6.64 11.20 -15.47
C LEU A 1071 5.42 10.25 -15.56
N GLY A 1072 5.46 9.27 -16.46
CA GLY A 1072 4.33 8.35 -16.70
C GLY A 1072 3.09 9.03 -17.29
N ILE A 1073 3.25 10.19 -17.95
CA ILE A 1073 2.17 11.00 -18.52
C ILE A 1073 2.42 11.27 -20.01
N SER A 1074 1.37 11.61 -20.75
CA SER A 1074 1.49 11.98 -22.17
C SER A 1074 2.22 13.31 -22.35
N SER A 1075 3.02 13.44 -23.42
CA SER A 1075 3.66 14.71 -23.81
C SER A 1075 2.65 15.83 -24.14
N ASN A 1076 1.38 15.48 -24.31
CA ASN A 1076 0.28 16.42 -24.54
C ASN A 1076 -0.48 16.79 -23.25
N ASP A 1077 -0.07 16.28 -22.10
CA ASP A 1077 -0.76 16.56 -20.84
C ASP A 1077 -0.68 18.05 -20.47
N ASN A 1078 -1.85 18.61 -20.15
CA ASN A 1078 -2.00 19.99 -19.70
C ASN A 1078 -2.56 20.08 -18.28
N SER A 1079 -2.69 18.95 -17.58
CA SER A 1079 -3.28 18.89 -16.26
C SER A 1079 -2.23 18.93 -15.14
N THR A 1080 -1.06 18.31 -15.38
CA THR A 1080 0.01 18.11 -14.39
C THR A 1080 0.96 19.31 -14.36
N PRO A 1081 0.97 20.12 -13.28
CA PRO A 1081 1.98 21.17 -13.12
C PRO A 1081 3.34 20.53 -12.80
N LEU A 1082 4.36 20.88 -13.59
CA LEU A 1082 5.76 20.53 -13.32
C LEU A 1082 6.52 21.75 -12.83
N ARG A 1083 7.32 21.56 -11.78
CA ARG A 1083 8.20 22.61 -11.26
C ARG A 1083 9.51 22.61 -12.04
N ILE A 1084 9.85 23.78 -12.58
CA ILE A 1084 11.04 23.99 -13.41
C ILE A 1084 11.93 25.04 -12.76
N LEU A 1085 13.21 24.71 -12.59
CA LEU A 1085 14.25 25.68 -12.29
C LEU A 1085 14.66 26.35 -13.59
N LEU A 1086 14.27 27.60 -13.78
CA LEU A 1086 14.66 28.39 -14.94
C LEU A 1086 16.16 28.65 -14.91
N ASN A 1087 16.78 28.61 -16.09
CA ASN A 1087 18.16 29.04 -16.25
C ASN A 1087 18.23 30.57 -16.04
N THR A 1088 18.98 31.02 -15.04
CA THR A 1088 19.10 32.45 -14.71
C THR A 1088 19.78 33.27 -15.81
N VAL A 1089 20.48 32.61 -16.75
CA VAL A 1089 21.14 33.22 -17.92
C VAL A 1089 20.33 32.99 -19.22
N ALA A 1090 19.02 32.75 -19.13
CA ALA A 1090 18.17 32.44 -20.29
C ALA A 1090 17.92 33.62 -21.26
N HIS A 1091 18.07 34.86 -20.80
CA HIS A 1091 17.74 36.06 -21.59
C HIS A 1091 18.75 36.43 -22.69
N VAL A 1092 19.85 35.69 -22.80
CA VAL A 1092 20.97 36.01 -23.70
C VAL A 1092 20.90 35.18 -24.98
N SER A 1093 21.24 35.79 -26.11
CA SER A 1093 21.19 35.19 -27.45
C SER A 1093 22.16 34.01 -27.60
N GLY A 1094 21.67 32.82 -27.96
CA GLY A 1094 22.51 31.66 -28.32
C GLY A 1094 21.71 30.36 -28.45
N SER A 1095 22.07 29.50 -29.40
CA SER A 1095 21.23 28.36 -29.85
C SER A 1095 21.34 27.08 -29.01
N GLY A 1096 22.08 27.07 -27.89
CA GLY A 1096 22.38 25.85 -27.13
C GLY A 1096 22.19 25.97 -25.61
N ARG A 1097 21.41 26.96 -25.15
CA ARG A 1097 21.17 27.19 -23.72
C ARG A 1097 20.05 26.29 -23.22
N ALA A 1098 20.27 25.69 -22.06
CA ALA A 1098 19.21 24.97 -21.34
C ALA A 1098 18.09 25.94 -20.98
N PHE A 1099 16.83 25.55 -21.16
CA PHE A 1099 15.71 26.31 -20.58
C PHE A 1099 15.75 26.28 -19.04
N GLY A 1100 16.38 25.25 -18.48
CA GLY A 1100 16.43 25.04 -17.04
C GLY A 1100 16.60 23.57 -16.66
N ALA A 1101 16.12 23.24 -15.47
CA ALA A 1101 15.98 21.87 -14.99
C ALA A 1101 14.53 21.57 -14.62
N ALA A 1102 14.00 20.41 -15.04
CA ALA A 1102 12.70 19.92 -14.57
C ALA A 1102 12.91 19.10 -13.29
N ILE A 1103 12.13 19.43 -12.25
CA ILE A 1103 12.16 18.70 -10.99
C ILE A 1103 11.14 17.57 -11.07
N ILE A 1104 11.63 16.34 -11.01
CA ILE A 1104 10.86 15.11 -11.13
C ILE A 1104 10.92 14.41 -9.78
N GLY A 1105 9.88 14.53 -8.97
CA GLY A 1105 9.83 13.88 -7.66
C GLY A 1105 8.74 14.49 -6.80
N TYR A 1106 7.87 13.67 -6.22
CA TYR A 1106 6.64 14.16 -5.59
C TYR A 1106 6.83 14.54 -4.12
N LEU A 1107 7.25 13.61 -3.25
CA LEU A 1107 7.54 13.90 -1.84
C LEU A 1107 9.04 14.06 -1.54
N GLY A 1108 9.92 13.54 -2.40
CA GLY A 1108 11.36 13.52 -2.16
C GLY A 1108 12.07 14.81 -2.57
N MET A 1109 11.56 15.54 -3.57
CA MET A 1109 12.20 16.75 -4.06
C MET A 1109 11.44 17.98 -3.61
N ARG A 1110 12.13 18.98 -3.03
CA ARG A 1110 11.53 20.30 -2.78
C ARG A 1110 12.51 21.41 -3.07
N THR A 1111 12.00 22.52 -3.62
CA THR A 1111 12.74 23.78 -3.70
C THR A 1111 12.35 24.64 -2.52
N PHE A 1112 13.32 25.19 -1.82
CA PHE A 1112 13.03 26.12 -0.74
C PHE A 1112 13.86 27.39 -0.87
N VAL A 1113 13.19 28.51 -0.59
CA VAL A 1113 13.73 29.86 -0.65
C VAL A 1113 13.66 30.43 0.76
N PRO A 1114 14.70 30.22 1.58
CA PRO A 1114 14.75 30.76 2.92
C PRO A 1114 14.83 32.28 2.86
N ARG A 1115 13.98 32.93 3.66
CA ARG A 1115 13.95 34.39 3.80
C ARG A 1115 13.85 34.73 5.29
N PRO A 1116 14.96 34.53 6.04
CA PRO A 1116 14.98 34.81 7.46
C PRO A 1116 14.79 36.32 7.68
N VAL A 1117 14.10 36.66 8.77
CA VAL A 1117 13.75 38.05 9.12
C VAL A 1117 14.93 39.04 9.06
N PRO A 1118 16.15 38.70 9.55
CA PRO A 1118 17.30 39.62 9.47
C PRO A 1118 17.69 40.06 8.04
N ARG A 1119 17.48 39.22 7.03
CA ARG A 1119 17.73 39.59 5.62
C ARG A 1119 16.63 40.46 5.02
N LEU A 1120 15.41 40.35 5.54
CA LEU A 1120 14.29 41.17 5.08
C LEU A 1120 14.43 42.63 5.48
N LEU A 1121 15.21 42.91 6.55
CA LEU A 1121 15.49 44.26 7.00
C LEU A 1121 16.16 45.11 5.91
N ASP A 1122 16.99 44.51 5.06
CA ASP A 1122 17.65 45.20 3.95
C ASP A 1122 16.62 45.82 2.98
N SER A 1123 15.48 45.16 2.80
CA SER A 1123 14.36 45.66 1.97
C SER A 1123 13.44 46.65 2.70
N MET A 1124 13.64 46.86 4.00
CA MET A 1124 12.76 47.63 4.88
C MET A 1124 13.43 48.87 5.51
N GLY A 1125 14.64 49.22 5.06
CA GLY A 1125 15.40 50.37 5.56
C GLY A 1125 16.57 49.99 6.48
N GLY A 1126 16.98 48.72 6.52
CA GLY A 1126 18.16 48.22 7.21
C GLY A 1126 18.09 48.39 8.72
N TYR A 1127 19.16 48.89 9.32
CA TYR A 1127 19.28 49.08 10.79
C TYR A 1127 18.34 50.17 11.35
N ALA A 1128 17.83 51.08 10.51
CA ALA A 1128 17.04 52.23 10.96
C ALA A 1128 15.73 51.82 11.66
N CYS A 1129 15.08 50.77 11.19
CA CYS A 1129 13.83 50.28 11.79
C CYS A 1129 14.05 49.69 13.19
N LEU A 1130 15.18 49.02 13.43
CA LEU A 1130 15.55 48.47 14.72
C LEU A 1130 15.92 49.58 15.72
N TYR A 1131 16.62 50.62 15.25
CA TYR A 1131 16.94 51.78 16.09
C TYR A 1131 15.69 52.57 16.49
N GLY A 1132 14.66 52.58 15.63
CA GLY A 1132 13.33 53.07 15.98
C GLY A 1132 12.75 52.33 17.19
N LEU A 1133 12.91 51.00 17.27
CA LEU A 1133 12.45 50.20 18.42
C LEU A 1133 13.25 50.51 19.69
N VAL A 1134 14.56 50.75 19.58
CA VAL A 1134 15.40 51.17 20.71
C VAL A 1134 14.96 52.55 21.23
N ALA A 1135 14.70 53.51 20.33
CA ALA A 1135 14.25 54.84 20.70
C ALA A 1135 12.85 54.84 21.38
N MET A 1136 11.96 53.95 20.95
CA MET A 1136 10.61 53.79 21.51
C MET A 1136 10.56 53.02 22.84
N ALA A 1137 11.67 52.42 23.29
CA ALA A 1137 11.71 51.72 24.57
C ALA A 1137 11.43 52.68 25.74
N THR A 1138 10.55 52.25 26.65
CA THR A 1138 10.10 53.02 27.82
C THR A 1138 10.48 52.36 29.15
N ASP A 1139 10.83 51.08 29.11
CA ASP A 1139 11.21 50.23 30.23
C ASP A 1139 12.53 49.50 29.96
N SER A 1140 13.15 48.97 31.03
CA SER A 1140 14.43 48.27 30.94
C SER A 1140 14.31 46.94 30.19
N GLU A 1141 13.18 46.24 30.31
CA GLU A 1141 12.93 45.00 29.56
C GLU A 1141 12.76 45.28 28.06
N GLY A 1142 12.00 46.30 27.67
CA GLY A 1142 11.82 46.69 26.27
C GLY A 1142 13.10 47.20 25.62
N LEU A 1143 13.93 47.94 26.36
CA LEU A 1143 15.25 48.37 25.90
C LEU A 1143 16.16 47.17 25.63
N TYR A 1144 16.21 46.21 26.56
CA TYR A 1144 16.98 44.97 26.40
C TYR A 1144 16.49 44.15 25.20
N ALA A 1145 15.18 43.99 25.03
CA ALA A 1145 14.60 43.26 23.91
C ALA A 1145 14.93 43.94 22.55
N SER A 1146 14.79 45.25 22.46
CA SER A 1146 15.12 46.03 21.25
C SER A 1146 16.61 45.94 20.92
N LEU A 1147 17.49 46.06 21.92
CA LEU A 1147 18.94 45.93 21.72
C LEU A 1147 19.31 44.49 21.31
N LYS A 1148 18.70 43.48 21.92
CA LYS A 1148 18.88 42.08 21.51
C LYS A 1148 18.44 41.84 20.07
N ALA A 1149 17.40 42.50 19.58
CA ALA A 1149 17.01 42.46 18.17
C ALA A 1149 18.11 43.03 17.25
N VAL A 1150 18.72 44.17 17.63
CA VAL A 1150 19.86 44.77 16.91
C VAL A 1150 21.03 43.79 16.86
N VAL A 1151 21.47 43.28 18.01
CA VAL A 1151 22.62 42.35 18.08
C VAL A 1151 22.36 41.08 17.27
N SER A 1152 21.14 40.54 17.34
CA SER A 1152 20.75 39.36 16.58
C SER A 1152 20.75 39.63 15.07
N ALA A 1153 20.30 40.82 14.63
CA ALA A 1153 20.33 41.24 13.23
C ALA A 1153 21.76 41.34 12.69
N VAL A 1154 22.64 41.99 13.45
CA VAL A 1154 24.04 42.23 13.06
C VAL A 1154 24.81 40.92 12.94
N ARG A 1155 24.62 40.01 13.92
CA ARG A 1155 25.28 38.70 13.90
C ARG A 1155 24.80 37.79 12.77
N SER A 1156 23.55 37.93 12.34
CA SER A 1156 22.94 37.04 11.33
C SER A 1156 23.02 37.59 9.89
N ASN A 1157 23.26 38.88 9.70
CA ASN A 1157 23.31 39.53 8.38
C ASN A 1157 24.61 40.34 8.18
N SER A 1158 25.55 39.78 7.41
CA SER A 1158 26.83 40.42 7.06
C SER A 1158 26.67 41.72 6.28
N ASN A 1159 25.62 41.85 5.45
CA ASN A 1159 25.35 43.08 4.72
C ASN A 1159 24.96 44.20 5.68
N LEU A 1160 24.14 43.89 6.68
CA LEU A 1160 23.73 44.87 7.69
C LEU A 1160 24.92 45.29 8.57
N GLN A 1161 25.82 44.35 8.89
CA GLN A 1161 27.08 44.68 9.56
C GLN A 1161 27.96 45.61 8.73
N ALA A 1162 28.16 45.32 7.43
CA ALA A 1162 28.92 46.18 6.51
C ALA A 1162 28.31 47.58 6.41
N MET A 1163 26.98 47.68 6.30
CA MET A 1163 26.25 48.95 6.26
C MET A 1163 26.39 49.76 7.56
N LEU A 1164 26.43 49.10 8.74
CA LEU A 1164 26.68 49.79 10.01
C LEU A 1164 28.09 50.38 10.07
N HIS A 1165 29.08 49.65 9.55
CA HIS A 1165 30.47 50.12 9.46
C HIS A 1165 30.63 51.30 8.49
N GLU A 1166 30.14 51.16 7.26
CA GLU A 1166 30.23 52.19 6.22
C GLU A 1166 29.59 53.51 6.65
N ASN A 1167 28.46 53.46 7.38
CA ASN A 1167 27.73 54.64 7.82
C ASN A 1167 28.10 55.14 9.23
N ARG A 1168 29.08 54.51 9.90
CA ARG A 1168 29.39 54.77 11.32
C ARG A 1168 28.16 54.78 12.25
N ALA A 1169 27.24 53.86 12.03
CA ALA A 1169 25.94 53.86 12.69
C ALA A 1169 25.97 53.40 14.17
N TYR A 1170 27.10 52.88 14.67
CA TYR A 1170 27.27 52.55 16.09
C TYR A 1170 27.27 53.81 16.98
N GLN A 1171 27.78 54.94 16.51
CA GLN A 1171 27.71 56.24 17.21
C GLN A 1171 26.26 56.69 17.43
N THR A 1172 25.39 56.46 16.45
CA THR A 1172 23.96 56.79 16.59
C THR A 1172 23.31 55.93 17.69
N LEU A 1173 23.72 54.68 17.83
CA LEU A 1173 23.24 53.80 18.90
C LEU A 1173 23.78 54.25 20.27
N ALA A 1174 25.03 54.71 20.33
CA ALA A 1174 25.65 55.26 21.54
C ALA A 1174 24.83 56.44 22.11
N VAL A 1175 24.46 57.39 21.24
CA VAL A 1175 23.59 58.53 21.61
C VAL A 1175 22.22 58.08 22.11
N LEU A 1176 21.60 57.08 21.45
CA LEU A 1176 20.32 56.54 21.89
C LEU A 1176 20.40 55.84 23.26
N LEU A 1177 21.53 55.21 23.59
CA LEU A 1177 21.76 54.59 24.90
C LEU A 1177 22.03 55.65 25.98
N GLU A 1178 22.77 56.71 25.64
CA GLU A 1178 23.02 57.85 26.55
C GLU A 1178 21.71 58.52 26.98
N ASP A 1179 20.80 58.77 26.03
CA ASP A 1179 19.46 59.34 26.30
C ASP A 1179 18.58 58.43 27.18
N LYS A 1180 18.92 57.13 27.26
CA LYS A 1180 18.18 56.10 27.98
C LYS A 1180 18.96 55.55 29.19
N ALA A 1181 19.91 56.31 29.72
CA ALA A 1181 20.77 55.90 30.83
C ALA A 1181 20.04 55.31 32.04
N ASN A 1182 18.86 55.85 32.38
CA ASN A 1182 18.02 55.39 33.51
C ASN A 1182 17.40 53.99 33.31
N LEU A 1183 17.41 53.45 32.09
CA LEU A 1183 16.86 52.13 31.74
C LEU A 1183 17.98 51.07 31.56
N LEU A 1184 19.25 51.47 31.63
CA LEU A 1184 20.39 50.56 31.46
C LEU A 1184 20.54 49.65 32.67
N ASN A 1185 20.75 48.36 32.42
CA ASN A 1185 21.00 47.35 33.43
C ASN A 1185 22.17 46.44 33.00
N SER A 1186 22.56 45.49 33.87
CA SER A 1186 23.65 44.53 33.58
C SER A 1186 23.40 43.71 32.30
N HIS A 1187 22.15 43.32 32.03
CA HIS A 1187 21.77 42.56 30.84
C HIS A 1187 21.97 43.35 29.55
N THR A 1188 21.63 44.64 29.55
CA THR A 1188 21.85 45.55 28.42
C THR A 1188 23.35 45.71 28.13
N LEU A 1189 24.18 45.88 29.17
CA LEU A 1189 25.63 45.98 29.05
C LEU A 1189 26.26 44.69 28.48
N HIS A 1190 25.85 43.50 28.97
CA HIS A 1190 26.28 42.23 28.38
C HIS A 1190 25.91 42.10 26.90
N MET A 1191 24.76 42.63 26.48
CA MET A 1191 24.38 42.63 25.07
C MET A 1191 25.29 43.55 24.22
N VAL A 1192 25.79 44.65 24.78
CA VAL A 1192 26.81 45.50 24.14
C VAL A 1192 28.16 44.77 24.03
N PHE A 1193 28.63 44.08 25.08
CA PHE A 1193 29.84 43.24 25.01
C PHE A 1193 29.73 42.17 23.92
N SER A 1194 28.56 41.54 23.84
CA SER A 1194 28.19 40.56 22.81
C SER A 1194 28.27 41.13 21.40
N MET A 1195 27.84 42.37 21.19
CA MET A 1195 27.88 43.06 19.90
C MET A 1195 29.30 43.45 19.48
N ALA A 1196 30.14 43.84 20.43
CA ALA A 1196 31.57 44.08 20.21
C ALA A 1196 32.36 42.78 19.94
N GLY A 1197 31.79 41.62 20.29
CA GLY A 1197 32.43 40.31 20.13
C GLY A 1197 33.47 40.02 21.21
N THR A 1198 33.33 40.62 22.39
CA THR A 1198 34.33 40.53 23.47
C THR A 1198 34.00 39.51 24.56
N LEU A 1199 32.85 38.80 24.45
CA LEU A 1199 32.40 37.78 25.41
C LEU A 1199 32.91 36.36 25.12
N ASP A 1200 33.20 36.03 23.86
CA ASP A 1200 33.59 34.68 23.43
C ASP A 1200 35.12 34.57 23.31
N THR A 1201 35.85 34.75 24.41
CA THR A 1201 37.32 34.59 24.48
C THR A 1201 37.76 33.12 24.53
N SER A 1202 37.10 32.24 23.77
CA SER A 1202 37.56 30.85 23.61
C SER A 1202 38.85 30.79 22.77
N LYS A 1203 39.98 30.97 23.46
CA LYS A 1203 41.36 30.48 23.23
C LYS A 1203 42.09 30.63 21.88
N GLU A 1204 41.53 31.16 20.78
CA GLU A 1204 42.30 31.23 19.51
C GLU A 1204 42.25 32.56 18.72
N ILE A 1205 41.52 33.60 19.16
CA ILE A 1205 41.41 34.85 18.40
C ILE A 1205 41.89 36.04 19.24
N ALA A 1206 43.09 36.56 18.96
CA ALA A 1206 43.70 37.72 19.62
C ALA A 1206 43.20 39.08 19.09
N THR A 1207 42.10 39.10 18.31
CA THR A 1207 41.60 40.29 17.62
C THR A 1207 40.13 40.54 17.95
N ILE A 1208 39.80 41.77 18.36
CA ILE A 1208 38.42 42.21 18.58
C ILE A 1208 37.66 42.13 17.24
N PRO A 1209 36.60 41.31 17.12
CA PRO A 1209 35.90 41.09 15.84
C PRO A 1209 35.24 42.35 15.27
N ASN A 1210 34.75 43.23 16.15
CA ASN A 1210 34.06 44.47 15.76
C ASN A 1210 34.71 45.68 16.45
N SER A 1211 35.83 46.13 15.89
CA SER A 1211 36.63 47.24 16.44
C SER A 1211 35.84 48.54 16.56
N GLN A 1212 34.97 48.83 15.60
CA GLN A 1212 34.19 50.06 15.60
C GLN A 1212 33.10 50.07 16.68
N ALA A 1213 32.39 48.95 16.89
CA ALA A 1213 31.43 48.88 18.00
C ALA A 1213 32.13 48.96 19.36
N PHE A 1214 33.34 48.42 19.49
CA PHE A 1214 34.15 48.54 20.70
C PHE A 1214 34.57 49.99 20.99
N GLU A 1215 35.02 50.72 19.95
CA GLU A 1215 35.39 52.14 20.05
C GLU A 1215 34.17 53.02 20.38
N ASP A 1216 33.10 52.92 19.58
CA ASP A 1216 31.95 53.84 19.65
C ASP A 1216 31.01 53.57 20.85
N LEU A 1217 30.95 52.34 21.41
CA LEU A 1217 29.98 51.98 22.47
C LEU A 1217 30.61 51.64 23.81
N LEU A 1218 31.85 51.12 23.85
CA LEU A 1218 32.50 50.73 25.11
C LEU A 1218 33.56 51.74 25.53
N CYS A 1219 34.38 52.24 24.59
CA CYS A 1219 35.45 53.19 24.91
C CYS A 1219 34.93 54.63 25.14
N ASP A 1220 33.75 54.96 24.63
CA ASP A 1220 33.09 56.22 24.92
C ASP A 1220 32.42 56.18 26.32
N LEU A 1221 33.16 56.66 27.32
CA LEU A 1221 32.71 56.68 28.71
C LEU A 1221 31.55 57.65 28.95
N ASP A 1222 31.33 58.64 28.07
CA ASP A 1222 30.26 59.62 28.21
C ASP A 1222 28.88 58.95 28.05
N VAL A 1223 28.79 57.92 27.22
CA VAL A 1223 27.59 57.07 27.04
C VAL A 1223 27.14 56.46 28.36
N TRP A 1224 28.10 56.02 29.18
CA TRP A 1224 27.84 55.33 30.44
C TRP A 1224 27.88 56.26 31.65
N ALA A 1225 28.27 57.53 31.50
CA ALA A 1225 28.47 58.46 32.61
C ALA A 1225 27.22 58.65 33.50
N LYS A 1226 26.02 58.55 32.91
CA LYS A 1226 24.72 58.67 33.60
C LYS A 1226 24.11 57.31 34.00
N ALA A 1227 24.78 56.19 33.70
CA ALA A 1227 24.31 54.85 34.05
C ALA A 1227 24.49 54.57 35.55
N PRO A 1228 23.76 53.59 36.13
CA PRO A 1228 23.93 53.23 37.54
C PRO A 1228 25.34 52.64 37.85
N GLU A 1229 25.77 52.73 39.12
CA GLU A 1229 27.15 52.36 39.54
C GLU A 1229 27.52 50.89 39.27
N GLU A 1230 26.55 49.97 39.30
CA GLU A 1230 26.79 48.56 38.99
C GLU A 1230 27.30 48.34 37.55
N GLN A 1231 26.82 49.15 36.60
CA GLN A 1231 27.23 49.06 35.19
C GLN A 1231 28.64 49.60 35.00
N HIS A 1232 29.04 50.64 35.75
CA HIS A 1232 30.43 51.12 35.76
C HIS A 1232 31.38 50.04 36.24
N LYS A 1233 31.02 49.36 37.34
CA LYS A 1233 31.83 48.26 37.89
C LYS A 1233 32.01 47.13 36.87
N LEU A 1234 30.92 46.66 36.26
CA LEU A 1234 30.97 45.61 35.23
C LEU A 1234 31.78 46.02 34.00
N LEU A 1235 31.68 47.28 33.55
CA LEU A 1235 32.44 47.79 32.41
C LEU A 1235 33.95 47.82 32.71
N TYR A 1236 34.35 48.29 33.89
CA TYR A 1236 35.76 48.32 34.29
C TYR A 1236 36.33 46.92 34.58
N GLU A 1237 35.53 46.01 35.15
CA GLU A 1237 35.91 44.60 35.31
C GLU A 1237 36.17 43.95 33.94
N HIS A 1238 35.29 44.17 32.95
CA HIS A 1238 35.47 43.66 31.59
C HIS A 1238 36.72 44.24 30.90
N PHE A 1239 37.00 45.53 31.06
CA PHE A 1239 38.26 46.10 30.55
C PHE A 1239 39.50 45.51 31.22
N TYR A 1240 39.42 45.25 32.53
CA TYR A 1240 40.51 44.59 33.25
C TYR A 1240 40.72 43.16 32.72
N GLU A 1241 39.64 42.39 32.53
CA GLU A 1241 39.69 41.03 31.95
C GLU A 1241 40.35 41.03 30.57
N LEU A 1242 39.89 41.90 29.65
CA LEU A 1242 40.49 42.02 28.30
C LEU A 1242 41.98 42.38 28.34
N ILE A 1243 42.39 43.26 29.25
CA ILE A 1243 43.81 43.65 29.41
C ILE A 1243 44.64 42.49 29.99
N THR A 1244 44.06 41.66 30.86
CA THR A 1244 44.77 40.54 31.50
C THR A 1244 44.79 39.25 30.69
N GLU A 1245 43.76 38.97 29.89
CA GLU A 1245 43.64 37.74 29.08
C GLU A 1245 44.26 37.86 27.68
N CYS A 1246 44.46 39.07 27.13
CA CYS A 1246 45.01 39.30 25.80
C CYS A 1246 46.53 39.59 25.74
N VAL A 1247 47.27 39.40 26.85
CA VAL A 1247 48.75 39.57 26.92
C VAL A 1247 49.49 38.26 26.71
#